data_AF-A0A945MLF6-F1
#
_entry.id   AF-A0A945MLF6-F1
#
_cell.length_a   1.000
_cell.length_b   1.000
_cell.length_c   1.000
_cell.angle_alpha   90.00
_cell.angle_beta   90.00
_cell.angle_gamma   90.00
#
_symmetry.space_group_name_H-M   'P 1'
#
loop_
_entity.id
_entity.type
_entity.pdbx_description
1 polymer ?
#
loop_
_entity_poly.entity_id
_entity_poly.type
_entity_poly.pdbx_seq_one_letter_code
_entity_poly.pdbx_strand_id
1 'polypeptide(L)'
;MSADVDPEAPRADDERPNSGLREGVITHADVNVALRGHHKTVIFGQQTRLRAGVLLDDEKLERFHAGHDLVKFFYGGVRQLPEYLLDALLDWGINVTLVKSDDLLVFRHVREHQSFHTGRTRKTIYMPEKAIEAAAEKGYDYWAISEVMIQESWPLLDYHLLIELMRRAQQHFQQHYTLGRAFVRDQLMALNKHRKFSDVEPDNEFNTFFAHYAERFYELDRDAAIEADPFVLVDGFFDEALERKWASNKRFEISIDLQYPTYYNIDRDIVHPTAFGIAEKRGISIEPETVDEILHDMEDAVRFKVSVQSKTDKLLDLLVELGEPGIRGFLSLGWNEGEYFGTGYYPAVALKKKLQDFSTSPPGGQTGSISQDFTRLLAKHEGEQLHGWYLDFARIPFRQKRFLVLKLADLAGTSDIHQFSFEIGNATLYTNEDEALLKGLADVIYDHYLQIDRDQADIESYLMGQLLKKLDRHPRYREVYVLQYEQLTGGEQLVLGEDIRPQIEALAKLIPDKPLRLSFDPQRLRARLHRFEQLCEENPNSTELLGLLAGIFLRLDRSDNYDQLVGKVKGLAEYAWPVCAEIVKQVGEKDRARGDILRAARGLLQDRERSGARDASEKEWQWPSLVQSLYTVLGVEFMGHRDQALYWYVRQEGKNKGDVLRGIKARGGEVPEAHRAIFALLFLGQAETPS
;
A
#
# COMPACT_ATOMS: atom_id res chain seq x y z
N MET A 1 11.75 -52.97 -35.92
CA MET A 1 10.62 -52.71 -35.01
C MET A 1 11.05 -51.61 -34.06
N SER A 2 11.04 -50.37 -34.55
CA SER A 2 11.19 -49.16 -33.74
C SER A 2 9.80 -48.75 -33.32
N ALA A 3 9.57 -48.64 -32.01
CA ALA A 3 8.31 -48.17 -31.48
C ALA A 3 8.10 -46.71 -31.93
N ASP A 4 7.00 -46.47 -32.64
CA ASP A 4 6.46 -45.15 -32.94
C ASP A 4 6.27 -44.37 -31.63
N VAL A 5 7.04 -43.30 -31.48
CA VAL A 5 6.77 -42.27 -30.47
C VAL A 5 5.68 -41.38 -31.05
N ASP A 6 4.50 -41.45 -30.47
CA ASP A 6 3.37 -40.59 -30.80
C ASP A 6 3.75 -39.11 -30.59
N PRO A 7 3.78 -38.27 -31.64
CA PRO A 7 4.14 -36.86 -31.55
C PRO A 7 3.10 -36.00 -30.79
N GLU A 8 1.97 -36.57 -30.36
CA GLU A 8 0.89 -35.88 -29.63
C GLU A 8 0.83 -36.17 -28.12
N ALA A 9 1.69 -37.06 -27.60
CA ALA A 9 1.74 -37.33 -26.16
C ALA A 9 2.15 -36.07 -25.35
N PRO A 10 1.47 -35.75 -24.24
CA PRO A 10 1.78 -34.57 -23.44
C PRO A 10 3.18 -34.70 -22.84
N ARG A 11 4.04 -33.73 -23.14
CA ARG A 11 5.19 -33.44 -22.30
C ARG A 11 4.69 -32.64 -21.11
N ALA A 12 4.70 -33.26 -19.92
CA ALA A 12 4.46 -32.58 -18.64
C ALA A 12 5.55 -31.53 -18.33
N ASP A 13 6.57 -31.48 -19.19
CA ASP A 13 7.83 -30.74 -19.17
C ASP A 13 7.90 -29.68 -20.31
N ASP A 14 6.77 -29.13 -20.76
CA ASP A 14 6.78 -27.99 -21.70
C ASP A 14 7.20 -26.70 -20.97
N GLU A 15 8.51 -26.52 -20.84
CA GLU A 15 9.18 -25.38 -20.17
C GLU A 15 9.09 -24.06 -20.97
N ARG A 16 8.38 -24.03 -22.11
CA ARG A 16 8.25 -22.81 -22.89
C ARG A 16 7.57 -21.70 -22.10
N PRO A 17 7.98 -20.43 -22.31
CA PRO A 17 7.33 -19.30 -21.66
C PRO A 17 5.85 -19.27 -22.00
N ASN A 18 5.01 -19.20 -20.97
CA ASN A 18 3.60 -18.91 -21.18
C ASN A 18 3.44 -17.44 -21.59
N SER A 19 2.49 -17.18 -22.47
CA SER A 19 2.13 -15.85 -22.97
C SER A 19 0.62 -15.69 -22.95
N GLY A 20 0.16 -14.45 -22.86
CA GLY A 20 -1.26 -14.12 -22.72
C GLY A 20 -1.54 -13.25 -21.51
N LEU A 21 -2.78 -12.80 -21.41
CA LEU A 21 -3.30 -12.14 -20.22
C LEU A 21 -3.54 -13.19 -19.12
N ARG A 22 -2.78 -13.07 -18.03
CA ARG A 22 -2.85 -13.97 -16.87
C ARG A 22 -2.53 -13.24 -15.56
N GLU A 23 -3.03 -13.80 -14.48
CA GLU A 23 -2.71 -13.48 -13.10
C GLU A 23 -2.01 -14.69 -12.47
N GLY A 24 -0.98 -14.46 -11.64
CA GLY A 24 -0.23 -15.52 -10.97
C GLY A 24 0.62 -16.41 -11.90
N VAL A 25 1.05 -17.56 -11.37
CA VAL A 25 2.02 -18.46 -12.03
C VAL A 25 1.30 -19.60 -12.76
N ILE A 26 1.08 -19.42 -14.05
CA ILE A 26 0.47 -20.45 -14.91
C ILE A 26 1.48 -20.92 -15.93
N THR A 27 1.67 -22.25 -16.01
CA THR A 27 2.61 -22.84 -16.96
C THR A 27 1.98 -22.96 -18.35
N HIS A 28 2.82 -22.98 -19.39
CA HIS A 28 2.34 -23.20 -20.75
C HIS A 28 1.71 -24.59 -20.93
N ALA A 29 2.20 -25.58 -20.18
CA ALA A 29 1.63 -26.93 -20.15
C ALA A 29 0.19 -26.93 -19.63
N ASP A 30 -0.11 -26.20 -18.55
CA ASP A 30 -1.46 -26.09 -17.99
C ASP A 30 -2.46 -25.56 -19.04
N VAL A 31 -2.06 -24.52 -19.77
CA VAL A 31 -2.89 -23.91 -20.82
C VAL A 31 -3.13 -24.88 -21.97
N ASN A 32 -2.10 -25.60 -22.41
CA ASN A 32 -2.24 -26.57 -23.48
C ASN A 32 -3.18 -27.72 -23.10
N VAL A 33 -3.16 -28.17 -21.84
CA VAL A 33 -4.09 -29.17 -21.32
C VAL A 33 -5.52 -28.61 -21.38
N ALA A 34 -5.75 -27.39 -20.91
CA ALA A 34 -7.06 -26.76 -20.98
C ALA A 34 -7.57 -26.61 -22.43
N LEU A 35 -6.73 -26.08 -23.33
CA LEU A 35 -7.08 -25.90 -24.74
C LEU A 35 -7.42 -27.21 -25.46
N ARG A 36 -6.82 -28.34 -25.07
CA ARG A 36 -7.20 -29.67 -25.61
C ARG A 36 -8.60 -30.11 -25.15
N GLY A 37 -8.96 -29.78 -23.91
CA GLY A 37 -10.25 -30.17 -23.31
C GLY A 37 -11.45 -29.34 -23.78
N HIS A 38 -11.23 -28.15 -24.34
CA HIS A 38 -12.31 -27.24 -24.74
C HIS A 38 -12.61 -27.28 -26.24
N HIS A 39 -13.89 -27.04 -26.57
CA HIS A 39 -14.33 -26.83 -27.94
C HIS A 39 -13.81 -25.47 -28.45
N LYS A 40 -13.28 -25.44 -29.67
CA LYS A 40 -12.58 -24.28 -30.24
C LYS A 40 -13.18 -23.91 -31.59
N THR A 41 -13.38 -22.63 -31.83
CA THR A 41 -13.98 -22.13 -33.07
C THR A 41 -13.20 -20.93 -33.59
N VAL A 42 -12.83 -20.93 -34.87
CA VAL A 42 -12.11 -19.79 -35.46
C VAL A 42 -13.10 -18.65 -35.76
N ILE A 43 -12.78 -17.46 -35.29
CA ILE A 43 -13.60 -16.24 -35.47
C ILE A 43 -12.89 -15.14 -36.27
N PHE A 44 -11.56 -15.21 -36.43
CA PHE A 44 -10.78 -14.30 -37.27
C PHE A 44 -9.62 -15.04 -37.92
N GLY A 45 -9.32 -14.72 -39.18
CA GLY A 45 -8.22 -15.34 -39.93
C GLY A 45 -8.48 -16.80 -40.30
N GLN A 46 -7.41 -17.54 -40.54
CA GLN A 46 -7.44 -18.98 -40.78
C GLN A 46 -6.41 -19.65 -39.89
N GLN A 47 -6.79 -20.71 -39.17
CA GLN A 47 -5.81 -21.49 -38.44
C GLN A 47 -5.00 -22.34 -39.43
N THR A 48 -3.71 -22.03 -39.54
CA THR A 48 -2.74 -22.81 -40.31
C THR A 48 -1.57 -23.17 -39.40
N ARG A 49 -1.31 -24.47 -39.19
CA ARG A 49 -0.16 -24.93 -38.40
C ARG A 49 1.02 -25.18 -39.34
N LEU A 50 1.99 -24.27 -39.34
CA LEU A 50 3.22 -24.37 -40.15
C LEU A 50 4.44 -24.55 -39.24
N ARG A 51 5.18 -25.66 -39.37
CA ARG A 51 6.50 -25.85 -38.73
C ARG A 51 7.54 -26.10 -39.80
N ALA A 52 8.62 -25.31 -39.82
CA ALA A 52 9.68 -25.40 -40.83
C ALA A 52 9.18 -25.40 -42.30
N GLY A 53 8.09 -24.67 -42.59
CA GLY A 53 7.49 -24.62 -43.93
C GLY A 53 6.59 -25.82 -44.29
N VAL A 54 6.39 -26.77 -43.37
CA VAL A 54 5.49 -27.93 -43.54
C VAL A 54 4.17 -27.67 -42.82
N LEU A 55 3.05 -27.90 -43.52
CA LEU A 55 1.73 -27.92 -42.92
C LEU A 55 1.61 -29.17 -42.05
N LEU A 56 1.43 -28.99 -40.76
CA LEU A 56 1.23 -30.09 -39.83
C LEU A 56 -0.23 -30.55 -39.85
N ASP A 57 -0.45 -31.86 -39.66
CA ASP A 57 -1.78 -32.38 -39.37
C ASP A 57 -2.28 -31.73 -38.07
N ASP A 58 -3.43 -31.05 -38.14
CA ASP A 58 -4.06 -30.36 -37.00
C ASP A 58 -5.58 -30.51 -37.14
N GLU A 59 -6.27 -30.37 -36.01
CA GLU A 59 -7.73 -30.38 -35.97
C GLU A 59 -8.29 -29.27 -36.87
N LYS A 60 -9.12 -29.62 -37.87
CA LYS A 60 -9.85 -28.61 -38.64
C LYS A 60 -10.94 -28.03 -37.76
N LEU A 61 -10.63 -26.89 -37.15
CA LEU A 61 -11.61 -26.18 -36.33
C LEU A 61 -12.79 -25.69 -37.16
N GLU A 62 -13.97 -25.74 -36.55
CA GLU A 62 -15.17 -25.17 -37.10
C GLU A 62 -15.04 -23.64 -37.22
N ARG A 63 -15.73 -23.05 -38.19
CA ARG A 63 -15.85 -21.60 -38.33
C ARG A 63 -17.17 -21.17 -37.73
N PHE A 64 -17.13 -20.09 -36.94
CA PHE A 64 -18.32 -19.59 -36.28
C PHE A 64 -19.30 -19.00 -37.30
N HIS A 65 -20.60 -19.22 -37.10
CA HIS A 65 -21.63 -18.60 -37.93
C HIS A 65 -21.65 -17.07 -37.74
N ALA A 66 -21.47 -16.31 -38.83
CA ALA A 66 -21.34 -14.83 -38.81
C ALA A 66 -22.51 -14.06 -38.17
N GLY A 67 -23.69 -14.71 -38.05
CA GLY A 67 -24.88 -14.14 -37.43
C GLY A 67 -24.93 -14.17 -35.89
N HIS A 68 -23.97 -14.82 -35.22
CA HIS A 68 -23.96 -14.94 -33.76
C HIS A 68 -23.58 -13.61 -33.08
N ASP A 69 -24.22 -13.28 -31.97
CA ASP A 69 -24.08 -11.96 -31.35
C ASP A 69 -22.68 -11.70 -30.79
N LEU A 70 -22.02 -12.72 -30.23
CA LEU A 70 -20.61 -12.61 -29.82
C LEU A 70 -19.65 -12.36 -30.99
N VAL A 71 -19.95 -12.92 -32.17
CA VAL A 71 -19.15 -12.69 -33.38
C VAL A 71 -19.35 -11.28 -33.88
N LYS A 72 -20.60 -10.77 -33.88
CA LYS A 72 -20.87 -9.36 -34.21
C LYS A 72 -20.15 -8.42 -33.24
N PHE A 73 -20.17 -8.73 -31.95
CA PHE A 73 -19.48 -7.94 -30.92
C PHE A 73 -17.97 -7.92 -31.17
N PHE A 74 -17.36 -9.09 -31.39
CA PHE A 74 -15.94 -9.21 -31.72
C PHE A 74 -15.57 -8.42 -32.99
N TYR A 75 -16.33 -8.56 -34.08
CA TYR A 75 -16.07 -7.80 -35.31
C TYR A 75 -16.34 -6.29 -35.17
N GLY A 76 -17.17 -5.88 -34.20
CA GLY A 76 -17.26 -4.48 -33.78
C GLY A 76 -15.91 -3.95 -33.31
N GLY A 77 -15.16 -4.74 -32.54
CA GLY A 77 -13.83 -4.36 -32.05
C GLY A 77 -12.79 -4.39 -33.18
N VAL A 78 -12.79 -5.43 -34.00
CA VAL A 78 -11.87 -5.51 -35.17
C VAL A 78 -11.99 -4.28 -36.08
N ARG A 79 -13.20 -3.73 -36.26
CA ARG A 79 -13.43 -2.52 -37.07
C ARG A 79 -12.84 -1.23 -36.47
N GLN A 80 -12.51 -1.23 -35.19
CA GLN A 80 -11.90 -0.09 -34.50
C GLN A 80 -10.37 -0.18 -34.48
N LEU A 81 -9.77 -1.29 -34.91
CA LEU A 81 -8.32 -1.40 -35.04
C LEU A 81 -7.82 -0.46 -36.16
N PRO A 82 -6.62 0.13 -36.00
CA PRO A 82 -5.97 0.83 -37.10
C PRO A 82 -5.76 -0.08 -38.31
N GLU A 83 -5.98 0.45 -39.51
CA GLU A 83 -5.90 -0.31 -40.77
C GLU A 83 -4.55 -1.02 -40.93
N TYR A 84 -3.43 -0.33 -40.67
CA TYR A 84 -2.10 -0.91 -40.76
C TYR A 84 -1.90 -2.13 -39.84
N LEU A 85 -2.54 -2.12 -38.66
CA LEU A 85 -2.42 -3.23 -37.72
C LEU A 85 -3.27 -4.41 -38.20
N LEU A 86 -4.49 -4.14 -38.67
CA LEU A 86 -5.35 -5.16 -39.26
C LEU A 86 -4.68 -5.83 -40.47
N ASP A 87 -4.07 -5.04 -41.35
CA ASP A 87 -3.31 -5.54 -42.50
C ASP A 87 -2.13 -6.41 -42.06
N ALA A 88 -1.37 -5.97 -41.04
CA ALA A 88 -0.28 -6.77 -40.48
C ALA A 88 -0.75 -8.11 -39.91
N LEU A 89 -1.90 -8.15 -39.22
CA LEU A 89 -2.49 -9.41 -38.71
C LEU A 89 -2.82 -10.37 -39.85
N LEU A 90 -3.41 -9.86 -40.93
CA LEU A 90 -3.77 -10.66 -42.11
C LEU A 90 -2.53 -11.14 -42.86
N ASP A 91 -1.56 -10.26 -43.10
CA ASP A 91 -0.29 -10.56 -43.78
C ASP A 91 0.49 -11.66 -43.05
N TRP A 92 0.58 -11.56 -41.72
CA TRP A 92 1.26 -12.56 -40.90
C TRP A 92 0.44 -13.83 -40.67
N GLY A 93 -0.84 -13.84 -41.06
CA GLY A 93 -1.75 -14.96 -40.87
C GLY A 93 -2.09 -15.20 -39.38
N ILE A 94 -2.16 -14.12 -38.59
CA ILE A 94 -2.62 -14.20 -37.21
C ILE A 94 -4.11 -14.51 -37.21
N ASN A 95 -4.52 -15.48 -36.39
CA ASN A 95 -5.91 -15.87 -36.24
C ASN A 95 -6.38 -15.71 -34.79
N VAL A 96 -7.69 -15.60 -34.61
CA VAL A 96 -8.32 -15.58 -33.28
C VAL A 96 -9.27 -16.75 -33.20
N THR A 97 -9.10 -17.53 -32.13
CA THR A 97 -9.89 -18.72 -31.84
C THR A 97 -10.64 -18.52 -30.54
N LEU A 98 -11.96 -18.63 -30.63
CA LEU A 98 -12.84 -18.64 -29.47
C LEU A 98 -12.77 -20.02 -28.80
N VAL A 99 -12.57 -20.03 -27.48
CA VAL A 99 -12.54 -21.23 -26.66
C VAL A 99 -13.82 -21.25 -25.83
N LYS A 100 -14.67 -22.25 -26.09
CA LYS A 100 -15.93 -22.42 -25.38
C LYS A 100 -15.67 -23.07 -24.03
N SER A 101 -15.90 -22.30 -22.98
CA SER A 101 -15.76 -22.70 -21.58
C SER A 101 -16.74 -21.90 -20.73
N ASP A 102 -17.25 -22.53 -19.67
CA ASP A 102 -18.02 -21.85 -18.63
C ASP A 102 -17.10 -21.01 -17.70
N ASP A 103 -15.78 -21.16 -17.84
CA ASP A 103 -14.73 -20.49 -17.08
C ASP A 103 -13.80 -19.63 -17.96
N LEU A 104 -12.77 -19.06 -17.33
CA LEU A 104 -11.55 -18.59 -18.01
C LEU A 104 -10.76 -19.79 -18.59
N LEU A 105 -9.73 -19.54 -19.41
CA LEU A 105 -8.96 -20.62 -20.06
C LEU A 105 -8.34 -21.58 -19.04
N VAL A 106 -7.70 -21.03 -18.01
CA VAL A 106 -7.20 -21.78 -16.86
C VAL A 106 -7.63 -21.03 -15.62
N PHE A 107 -8.24 -21.71 -14.66
CA PHE A 107 -8.68 -21.10 -13.42
C PHE A 107 -8.34 -21.99 -12.23
N ARG A 108 -7.44 -21.51 -11.36
CA ARG A 108 -7.13 -22.14 -10.07
C ARG A 108 -7.82 -21.38 -8.94
N HIS A 109 -7.59 -20.07 -8.85
CA HIS A 109 -8.29 -19.16 -7.94
C HIS A 109 -8.30 -17.71 -8.49
N VAL A 110 -8.86 -16.78 -7.71
CA VAL A 110 -9.07 -15.38 -8.13
C VAL A 110 -7.80 -14.62 -8.50
N ARG A 111 -6.63 -15.00 -7.97
CA ARG A 111 -5.32 -14.37 -8.23
C ARG A 111 -4.35 -15.30 -8.99
N GLU A 112 -4.84 -16.43 -9.48
CA GLU A 112 -4.07 -17.36 -10.31
C GLU A 112 -4.99 -17.95 -11.39
N HIS A 113 -5.07 -17.23 -12.52
CA HIS A 113 -5.91 -17.60 -13.64
C HIS A 113 -5.37 -17.03 -14.96
N GLN A 114 -5.71 -17.67 -16.07
CA GLN A 114 -5.36 -17.21 -17.40
C GLN A 114 -6.63 -16.99 -18.21
N SER A 115 -6.77 -15.78 -18.71
CA SER A 115 -7.91 -15.36 -19.51
C SER A 115 -7.60 -15.44 -20.98
N PHE A 116 -6.49 -14.90 -21.47
CA PHE A 116 -6.13 -14.98 -22.89
C PHE A 116 -4.81 -15.73 -23.05
N HIS A 117 -4.59 -16.35 -24.21
CA HIS A 117 -3.34 -17.05 -24.50
C HIS A 117 -2.91 -16.85 -25.95
N THR A 118 -1.60 -16.75 -26.19
CA THR A 118 -1.06 -16.65 -27.54
C THR A 118 -0.26 -17.90 -27.92
N GLY A 119 -0.80 -18.66 -28.87
CA GLY A 119 -0.13 -19.83 -29.42
C GLY A 119 0.85 -19.44 -30.52
N ARG A 120 2.13 -19.22 -30.17
CA ARG A 120 3.21 -18.84 -31.09
C ARG A 120 3.30 -19.74 -32.34
N THR A 121 3.29 -21.06 -32.18
CA THR A 121 3.39 -21.98 -33.33
C THR A 121 2.13 -21.97 -34.22
N ARG A 122 0.96 -21.71 -33.65
CA ARG A 122 -0.32 -21.68 -34.37
C ARG A 122 -0.71 -20.28 -34.84
N LYS A 123 0.10 -19.24 -34.57
CA LYS A 123 -0.22 -17.84 -34.87
C LYS A 123 -1.60 -17.43 -34.34
N THR A 124 -1.98 -17.95 -33.17
CA THR A 124 -3.36 -17.90 -32.67
C THR A 124 -3.45 -17.13 -31.38
N ILE A 125 -4.42 -16.22 -31.27
CA ILE A 125 -4.88 -15.67 -30.00
C ILE A 125 -6.10 -16.50 -29.57
N TYR A 126 -5.99 -17.18 -28.43
CA TYR A 126 -7.09 -17.90 -27.81
C TYR A 126 -7.84 -16.98 -26.87
N MET A 127 -9.14 -16.85 -27.12
CA MET A 127 -10.03 -15.97 -26.39
C MET A 127 -11.17 -16.80 -25.78
N PRO A 128 -11.40 -16.76 -24.46
CA PRO A 128 -12.46 -17.52 -23.83
C PRO A 128 -13.79 -16.85 -24.13
N GLU A 129 -14.79 -17.65 -24.49
CA GLU A 129 -16.16 -17.18 -24.74
C GLU A 129 -16.70 -16.37 -23.56
N LYS A 130 -16.40 -16.83 -22.34
CA LYS A 130 -16.82 -16.19 -21.10
C LYS A 130 -16.38 -14.74 -20.95
N ALA A 131 -15.18 -14.37 -21.40
CA ALA A 131 -14.70 -13.00 -21.32
C ALA A 131 -15.45 -12.08 -22.31
N ILE A 132 -15.76 -12.58 -23.52
CA ILE A 132 -16.54 -11.81 -24.50
C ILE A 132 -17.99 -11.64 -24.03
N GLU A 133 -18.60 -12.72 -23.53
CA GLU A 133 -19.95 -12.69 -22.95
C GLU A 133 -20.03 -11.65 -21.82
N ALA A 134 -19.10 -11.70 -20.87
CA ALA A 134 -19.09 -10.79 -19.73
C ALA A 134 -18.89 -9.33 -20.14
N ALA A 135 -18.07 -9.06 -21.17
CA ALA A 135 -17.94 -7.73 -21.77
C ALA A 135 -19.25 -7.25 -22.41
N ALA A 136 -19.90 -8.11 -23.20
CA ALA A 136 -21.15 -7.79 -23.88
C ALA A 136 -22.31 -7.57 -22.89
N GLU A 137 -22.46 -8.42 -21.88
CA GLU A 137 -23.50 -8.34 -20.85
C GLU A 137 -23.39 -7.06 -20.01
N LYS A 138 -22.16 -6.62 -19.70
CA LYS A 138 -21.92 -5.37 -18.98
C LYS A 138 -22.05 -4.13 -19.86
N GLY A 139 -22.34 -4.28 -21.15
CA GLY A 139 -22.51 -3.19 -22.10
C GLY A 139 -21.22 -2.43 -22.41
N TYR A 140 -20.06 -3.11 -22.35
CA TYR A 140 -18.78 -2.50 -22.71
C TYR A 140 -18.76 -2.15 -24.19
N ASP A 141 -18.08 -1.05 -24.53
CA ASP A 141 -17.82 -0.71 -25.93
C ASP A 141 -16.95 -1.79 -26.59
N TYR A 142 -17.13 -1.97 -27.89
CA TYR A 142 -16.33 -2.89 -28.69
C TYR A 142 -14.81 -2.63 -28.58
N TRP A 143 -14.41 -1.42 -28.19
CA TRP A 143 -13.01 -1.03 -27.95
C TRP A 143 -12.29 -1.94 -26.97
N ALA A 144 -12.99 -2.50 -25.97
CA ALA A 144 -12.39 -3.44 -25.03
C ALA A 144 -11.79 -4.68 -25.72
N ILE A 145 -12.38 -5.13 -26.83
CA ILE A 145 -11.85 -6.23 -27.64
C ILE A 145 -10.63 -5.77 -28.45
N SER A 146 -10.67 -4.55 -28.99
CA SER A 146 -9.54 -3.96 -29.72
C SER A 146 -8.29 -3.84 -28.85
N GLU A 147 -8.45 -3.50 -27.57
CA GLU A 147 -7.36 -3.43 -26.62
C GLU A 147 -6.67 -4.77 -26.40
N VAL A 148 -7.44 -5.84 -26.19
CA VAL A 148 -6.88 -7.20 -26.11
C VAL A 148 -6.18 -7.55 -27.41
N MET A 149 -6.82 -7.28 -28.54
CA MET A 149 -6.24 -7.58 -29.84
C MET A 149 -4.89 -6.90 -30.00
N ILE A 150 -4.75 -5.62 -29.63
CA ILE A 150 -3.46 -4.93 -29.66
C ILE A 150 -2.47 -5.56 -28.68
N GLN A 151 -2.87 -5.78 -27.42
CA GLN A 151 -1.99 -6.31 -26.36
C GLN A 151 -1.47 -7.72 -26.64
N GLU A 152 -2.30 -8.59 -27.20
CA GLU A 152 -1.95 -9.98 -27.49
C GLU A 152 -1.32 -10.16 -28.86
N SER A 153 -1.75 -9.38 -29.86
CA SER A 153 -1.20 -9.54 -31.20
C SER A 153 0.15 -8.88 -31.39
N TRP A 154 0.44 -7.78 -30.68
CA TRP A 154 1.70 -7.05 -30.86
C TRP A 154 2.95 -7.91 -30.54
N PRO A 155 3.07 -8.54 -29.36
CA PRO A 155 4.19 -9.45 -29.08
C PRO A 155 4.24 -10.64 -30.05
N LEU A 156 3.07 -11.11 -30.51
CA LEU A 156 2.99 -12.23 -31.44
C LEU A 156 3.49 -11.85 -32.85
N LEU A 157 3.17 -10.64 -33.32
CA LEU A 157 3.69 -10.10 -34.58
C LEU A 157 5.20 -9.92 -34.51
N ASP A 158 5.72 -9.39 -33.41
CA ASP A 158 7.16 -9.23 -33.18
C ASP A 158 7.89 -10.57 -33.10
N TYR A 159 7.32 -11.54 -32.41
CA TYR A 159 7.84 -12.89 -32.38
C TYR A 159 7.96 -13.48 -33.79
N HIS A 160 6.92 -13.33 -34.62
CA HIS A 160 6.96 -13.85 -36.00
C HIS A 160 7.89 -13.06 -36.93
N LEU A 161 8.04 -11.76 -36.70
CA LEU A 161 9.04 -10.93 -37.36
C LEU A 161 10.46 -11.47 -37.10
N LEU A 162 10.77 -11.82 -35.85
CA LEU A 162 12.06 -12.42 -35.45
C LEU A 162 12.25 -13.83 -36.04
N ILE A 163 11.21 -14.66 -36.05
CA ILE A 163 11.27 -16.00 -36.64
C ILE A 163 11.60 -15.94 -38.13
N GLU A 164 10.97 -15.02 -38.86
CA GLU A 164 11.23 -14.90 -40.30
C GLU A 164 12.61 -14.27 -40.58
N LEU A 165 13.03 -13.32 -39.75
CA LEU A 165 14.40 -12.80 -39.79
C LEU A 165 15.43 -13.91 -39.52
N MET A 166 15.17 -14.79 -38.55
CA MET A 166 16.00 -15.96 -38.26
C MET A 166 16.09 -16.91 -39.43
N ARG A 167 14.98 -17.19 -40.12
CA ARG A 167 15.00 -18.03 -41.34
C ARG A 167 15.83 -17.40 -42.46
N ARG A 168 15.72 -16.08 -42.66
CA ARG A 168 16.57 -15.37 -43.65
C ARG A 168 18.04 -15.38 -43.23
N ALA A 169 18.33 -15.24 -41.93
CA ALA A 169 19.68 -15.36 -41.39
C ALA A 169 20.26 -16.77 -41.62
N GLN A 170 19.50 -17.83 -41.35
CA GLN A 170 19.89 -19.22 -41.63
C GLN A 170 20.20 -19.45 -43.12
N GLN A 171 19.35 -18.94 -44.02
CA GLN A 171 19.62 -18.99 -45.46
C GLN A 171 20.89 -18.22 -45.84
N HIS A 172 21.11 -17.05 -45.23
CA HIS A 172 22.32 -16.26 -45.46
C HIS A 172 23.58 -17.00 -44.97
N PHE A 173 23.51 -17.65 -43.82
CA PHE A 173 24.61 -18.45 -43.25
C PHE A 173 25.02 -19.65 -44.10
N GLN A 174 24.13 -20.15 -44.97
CA GLN A 174 24.50 -21.17 -45.96
C GLN A 174 25.54 -20.64 -46.97
N GLN A 175 25.57 -19.32 -47.21
CA GLN A 175 26.41 -18.68 -48.23
C GLN A 175 27.48 -17.76 -47.63
N HIS A 176 27.30 -17.30 -46.40
CA HIS A 176 28.14 -16.31 -45.72
C HIS A 176 28.51 -16.75 -44.30
N TYR A 177 29.64 -16.25 -43.80
CA TYR A 177 30.12 -16.59 -42.46
C TYR A 177 29.50 -15.73 -41.34
N THR A 178 29.10 -14.50 -41.68
CA THR A 178 28.49 -13.54 -40.75
C THR A 178 27.30 -12.85 -41.42
N LEU A 179 26.34 -12.35 -40.63
CA LEU A 179 25.20 -11.60 -41.15
C LEU A 179 25.57 -10.16 -41.51
N GLY A 180 26.27 -9.46 -40.61
CA GLY A 180 26.58 -8.04 -40.74
C GLY A 180 25.37 -7.13 -40.47
N ARG A 181 25.64 -5.89 -40.01
CA ARG A 181 24.61 -4.93 -39.59
C ARG A 181 23.64 -4.54 -40.70
N ALA A 182 24.14 -4.34 -41.92
CA ALA A 182 23.32 -3.96 -43.07
C ALA A 182 22.29 -5.04 -43.39
N PHE A 183 22.71 -6.30 -43.47
CA PHE A 183 21.80 -7.42 -43.71
C PHE A 183 20.68 -7.49 -42.67
N VAL A 184 21.03 -7.51 -41.37
CA VAL A 184 20.03 -7.65 -40.29
C VAL A 184 19.03 -6.50 -40.35
N ARG A 185 19.51 -5.25 -40.53
CA ARG A 185 18.64 -4.07 -40.61
C ARG A 185 17.74 -4.10 -41.84
N ASP A 186 18.31 -4.37 -43.01
CA ASP A 186 17.57 -4.34 -44.29
C ASP A 186 16.54 -5.46 -44.37
N GLN A 187 16.87 -6.67 -43.89
CA GLN A 187 15.93 -7.78 -43.83
C GLN A 187 14.82 -7.52 -42.81
N LEU A 188 15.15 -6.99 -41.63
CA LEU A 188 14.15 -6.61 -40.64
C LEU A 188 13.23 -5.53 -41.18
N MET A 189 13.76 -4.52 -41.87
CA MET A 189 12.97 -3.45 -42.51
C MET A 189 12.01 -4.01 -43.55
N ALA A 190 12.50 -4.91 -44.42
CA ALA A 190 11.69 -5.53 -45.46
C ALA A 190 10.59 -6.45 -44.91
N LEU A 191 10.79 -7.00 -43.71
CA LEU A 191 9.82 -7.86 -43.03
C LEU A 191 8.85 -7.10 -42.13
N ASN A 192 9.21 -5.89 -41.68
CA ASN A 192 8.38 -5.11 -40.77
C ASN A 192 7.04 -4.73 -41.43
N LYS A 193 5.93 -5.03 -40.74
CA LYS A 193 4.56 -4.75 -41.21
C LYS A 193 3.77 -3.83 -40.30
N HIS A 194 4.16 -3.73 -39.02
CA HIS A 194 3.34 -3.10 -37.99
C HIS A 194 4.05 -2.01 -37.20
N ARG A 195 5.39 -1.98 -37.15
CA ARG A 195 6.14 -0.96 -36.40
C ARG A 195 6.32 0.32 -37.20
N LYS A 196 6.07 1.47 -36.58
CA LYS A 196 6.31 2.79 -37.18
C LYS A 196 7.81 2.98 -37.44
N PHE A 197 8.13 3.38 -38.66
CA PHE A 197 9.49 3.71 -39.08
C PHE A 197 9.57 5.15 -39.58
N SER A 198 10.62 5.87 -39.19
CA SER A 198 10.91 7.23 -39.65
C SER A 198 12.42 7.37 -39.88
N ASP A 199 12.80 7.85 -41.06
CA ASP A 199 14.20 8.20 -41.36
C ASP A 199 14.63 9.51 -40.69
N VAL A 200 13.67 10.31 -40.22
CA VAL A 200 13.90 11.63 -39.62
C VAL A 200 14.03 11.54 -38.10
N GLU A 201 13.22 10.69 -37.47
CA GLU A 201 13.19 10.52 -36.02
C GLU A 201 14.01 9.27 -35.64
N PRO A 202 15.22 9.44 -35.05
CA PRO A 202 16.06 8.30 -34.70
C PRO A 202 15.41 7.39 -33.64
N ASP A 203 14.61 7.97 -32.74
CA ASP A 203 13.92 7.26 -31.67
C ASP A 203 12.50 6.86 -32.09
N ASN A 204 12.40 5.91 -33.03
CA ASN A 204 11.13 5.32 -33.48
C ASN A 204 11.01 3.83 -33.11
N GLU A 205 9.79 3.30 -33.17
CA GLU A 205 9.47 1.91 -32.78
C GLU A 205 10.36 0.86 -33.44
N PHE A 206 10.64 1.02 -34.74
CA PHE A 206 11.51 0.12 -35.49
C PHE A 206 12.95 0.18 -34.99
N ASN A 207 13.51 1.38 -34.82
CA ASN A 207 14.90 1.54 -34.37
C ASN A 207 15.09 1.04 -32.93
N THR A 208 14.11 1.27 -32.04
CA THR A 208 14.12 0.72 -30.67
C THR A 208 14.12 -0.80 -30.68
N PHE A 209 13.26 -1.42 -31.49
CA PHE A 209 13.20 -2.88 -31.64
C PHE A 209 14.50 -3.45 -32.22
N PHE A 210 15.01 -2.84 -33.28
CA PHE A 210 16.27 -3.22 -33.92
C PHE A 210 17.44 -3.12 -32.93
N ALA A 211 17.54 -2.03 -32.18
CA ALA A 211 18.61 -1.85 -31.20
C ALA A 211 18.61 -2.92 -30.12
N HIS A 212 17.43 -3.38 -29.68
CA HIS A 212 17.31 -4.41 -28.66
C HIS A 212 17.70 -5.81 -29.17
N TYR A 213 17.19 -6.23 -30.34
CA TYR A 213 17.39 -7.61 -30.81
C TYR A 213 18.60 -7.81 -31.72
N ALA A 214 19.13 -6.77 -32.38
CA ALA A 214 20.17 -6.95 -33.39
C ALA A 214 21.45 -7.59 -32.82
N GLU A 215 21.82 -7.28 -31.58
CA GLU A 215 22.98 -7.88 -30.91
C GLU A 215 22.86 -9.41 -30.84
N ARG A 216 21.66 -9.92 -30.54
CA ARG A 216 21.41 -11.38 -30.51
C ARG A 216 21.63 -12.05 -31.85
N PHE A 217 21.31 -11.37 -32.95
CA PHE A 217 21.59 -11.88 -34.30
C PHE A 217 23.08 -11.83 -34.65
N TYR A 218 23.84 -10.87 -34.11
CA TYR A 218 25.29 -10.79 -34.33
C TYR A 218 26.06 -11.84 -33.51
N GLU A 219 25.50 -12.28 -32.39
CA GLU A 219 26.06 -13.30 -31.49
C GLU A 219 25.80 -14.74 -31.95
N LEU A 220 24.99 -14.95 -33.00
CA LEU A 220 24.65 -16.31 -33.46
C LEU A 220 25.89 -17.06 -33.92
N ASP A 221 26.10 -18.25 -33.34
CA ASP A 221 27.03 -19.23 -33.89
C ASP A 221 26.46 -19.79 -35.19
N ARG A 222 27.22 -19.67 -36.28
CA ARG A 222 26.78 -20.06 -37.62
C ARG A 222 26.36 -21.52 -37.69
N ASP A 223 27.21 -22.41 -37.20
CA ASP A 223 27.04 -23.84 -37.41
C ASP A 223 25.88 -24.36 -36.54
N ALA A 224 25.74 -23.85 -35.31
CA ALA A 224 24.58 -24.12 -34.47
C ALA A 224 23.27 -23.52 -35.04
N ALA A 225 23.32 -22.33 -35.63
CA ALA A 225 22.13 -21.64 -36.13
C ALA A 225 21.52 -22.30 -37.36
N ILE A 226 22.32 -22.82 -38.30
CA ILE A 226 21.83 -23.39 -39.58
C ILE A 226 20.91 -24.61 -39.34
N GLU A 227 21.24 -25.47 -38.38
CA GLU A 227 20.53 -26.74 -38.17
C GLU A 227 19.42 -26.65 -37.12
N ALA A 228 19.39 -25.58 -36.31
CA ALA A 228 18.42 -25.42 -35.23
C ALA A 228 17.03 -24.97 -35.72
N ASP A 229 15.99 -25.37 -34.98
CA ASP A 229 14.62 -24.90 -35.20
C ASP A 229 14.55 -23.39 -34.89
N PRO A 230 14.09 -22.53 -35.84
CA PRO A 230 13.97 -21.09 -35.62
C PRO A 230 13.18 -20.73 -34.37
N PHE A 231 12.17 -21.53 -34.01
CA PHE A 231 11.39 -21.31 -32.80
C PHE A 231 12.22 -21.48 -31.54
N VAL A 232 13.08 -22.51 -31.49
CA VAL A 232 13.98 -22.75 -30.36
C VAL A 232 15.01 -21.64 -30.23
N LEU A 233 15.56 -21.16 -31.35
CA LEU A 233 16.51 -20.05 -31.34
C LEU A 233 15.89 -18.76 -30.83
N VAL A 234 14.72 -18.38 -31.34
CA VAL A 234 14.03 -17.14 -30.92
C VAL A 234 13.51 -17.25 -29.49
N ASP A 235 12.97 -18.39 -29.06
CA ASP A 235 12.55 -18.61 -27.66
C ASP A 235 13.71 -18.41 -26.67
N GLY A 236 14.95 -18.67 -27.09
CA GLY A 236 16.15 -18.49 -26.26
C GLY A 236 16.50 -17.04 -25.93
N PHE A 237 16.01 -16.06 -26.69
CA PHE A 237 16.32 -14.65 -26.47
C PHE A 237 15.12 -13.69 -26.52
N PHE A 238 13.91 -14.17 -26.80
CA PHE A 238 12.71 -13.34 -26.83
C PHE A 238 12.34 -12.82 -25.44
N ASP A 239 12.28 -11.50 -25.28
CA ASP A 239 11.99 -10.84 -24.01
C ASP A 239 10.48 -10.57 -23.87
N GLU A 240 9.73 -11.55 -23.33
CA GLU A 240 8.27 -11.42 -23.16
C GLU A 240 7.90 -10.21 -22.27
N ALA A 241 8.68 -9.88 -21.25
CA ALA A 241 8.36 -8.78 -20.34
C ALA A 241 8.47 -7.42 -21.05
N LEU A 242 9.54 -7.22 -21.84
CA LEU A 242 9.71 -6.02 -22.64
C LEU A 242 8.67 -5.90 -23.74
N GLU A 243 8.34 -7.00 -24.42
CA GLU A 243 7.35 -7.02 -25.50
C GLU A 243 5.95 -6.67 -24.99
N ARG A 244 5.59 -7.15 -23.79
CA ARG A 244 4.34 -6.77 -23.10
C ARG A 244 4.32 -5.29 -22.76
N LYS A 245 5.45 -4.71 -22.36
CA LYS A 245 5.58 -3.27 -22.11
C LYS A 245 5.38 -2.47 -23.40
N TRP A 246 5.99 -2.88 -24.50
CA TRP A 246 5.78 -2.24 -25.81
C TRP A 246 4.34 -2.35 -26.29
N ALA A 247 3.71 -3.52 -26.13
CA ALA A 247 2.30 -3.71 -26.46
C ALA A 247 1.37 -2.79 -25.64
N SER A 248 1.65 -2.64 -24.34
CA SER A 248 0.91 -1.71 -23.46
C SER A 248 1.07 -0.24 -23.89
N ASN A 249 2.30 0.18 -24.19
CA ASN A 249 2.58 1.52 -24.72
C ASN A 249 1.86 1.74 -26.04
N LYS A 250 1.86 0.73 -26.92
CA LYS A 250 1.21 0.82 -28.23
C LYS A 250 -0.31 0.95 -28.12
N ARG A 251 -0.92 0.17 -27.23
CA ARG A 251 -2.35 0.32 -26.90
C ARG A 251 -2.65 1.75 -26.42
N PHE A 252 -1.83 2.28 -25.53
CA PHE A 252 -1.99 3.64 -25.01
C PHE A 252 -1.88 4.70 -26.12
N GLU A 253 -0.86 4.60 -26.97
CA GLU A 253 -0.69 5.50 -28.13
C GLU A 253 -1.92 5.46 -29.06
N ILE A 254 -2.38 4.27 -29.47
CA ILE A 254 -3.54 4.13 -30.36
C ILE A 254 -4.80 4.68 -29.69
N SER A 255 -4.98 4.46 -28.38
CA SER A 255 -6.14 5.00 -27.65
C SER A 255 -6.17 6.53 -27.65
N ILE A 256 -5.01 7.18 -27.53
CA ILE A 256 -4.88 8.64 -27.63
C ILE A 256 -5.17 9.11 -29.05
N ASP A 257 -4.52 8.50 -30.04
CA ASP A 257 -4.63 8.89 -31.45
C ASP A 257 -6.08 8.81 -31.96
N LEU A 258 -6.81 7.78 -31.52
CA LEU A 258 -8.21 7.55 -31.89
C LEU A 258 -9.22 8.20 -30.94
N GLN A 259 -8.76 8.91 -29.90
CA GLN A 259 -9.58 9.55 -28.87
C GLN A 259 -10.54 8.57 -28.15
N TYR A 260 -10.14 7.30 -28.02
CA TYR A 260 -10.91 6.32 -27.25
C TYR A 260 -10.61 6.46 -25.76
N PRO A 261 -11.61 6.30 -24.87
CA PRO A 261 -11.38 6.40 -23.44
C PRO A 261 -10.51 5.24 -22.95
N THR A 262 -9.44 5.55 -22.21
CA THR A 262 -8.56 4.56 -21.55
C THR A 262 -9.17 3.94 -20.28
N TYR A 263 -10.46 4.18 -20.02
CA TYR A 263 -11.15 3.68 -18.84
C TYR A 263 -11.41 2.17 -18.90
N TYR A 264 -11.48 1.60 -20.10
CA TYR A 264 -11.73 0.19 -20.28
C TYR A 264 -10.42 -0.58 -20.06
N ASN A 265 -10.41 -1.55 -19.16
CA ASN A 265 -9.37 -2.56 -19.11
C ASN A 265 -10.04 -3.89 -18.89
N ILE A 266 -10.14 -4.67 -19.96
CA ILE A 266 -10.82 -5.97 -19.93
C ILE A 266 -10.27 -6.90 -18.86
N ASP A 267 -8.98 -6.79 -18.51
CA ASP A 267 -8.36 -7.61 -17.48
C ASP A 267 -9.01 -7.34 -16.12
N ARG A 268 -8.94 -6.10 -15.67
CA ARG A 268 -9.47 -5.71 -14.36
C ARG A 268 -10.99 -5.60 -14.38
N ASP A 269 -11.59 -5.13 -15.45
CA ASP A 269 -13.02 -4.82 -15.49
C ASP A 269 -13.91 -6.04 -15.80
N ILE A 270 -13.38 -7.00 -16.55
CA ILE A 270 -14.12 -8.17 -17.03
C ILE A 270 -13.55 -9.44 -16.45
N VAL A 271 -12.27 -9.72 -16.71
CA VAL A 271 -11.63 -10.99 -16.33
C VAL A 271 -11.61 -11.17 -14.82
N HIS A 272 -11.14 -10.19 -14.06
CA HIS A 272 -11.07 -10.27 -12.60
C HIS A 272 -12.45 -10.45 -11.94
N PRO A 273 -13.47 -9.61 -12.19
CA PRO A 273 -14.82 -9.85 -11.66
C PRO A 273 -15.40 -11.20 -12.08
N THR A 274 -15.06 -11.68 -13.28
CA THR A 274 -15.44 -13.02 -13.73
C THR A 274 -14.74 -14.10 -12.89
N ALA A 275 -13.44 -13.95 -12.61
CA ALA A 275 -12.67 -14.82 -11.74
C ALA A 275 -13.28 -14.89 -10.32
N PHE A 276 -13.63 -13.74 -9.73
CA PHE A 276 -14.34 -13.67 -8.44
C PHE A 276 -15.70 -14.39 -8.50
N GLY A 277 -16.50 -14.14 -9.54
CA GLY A 277 -17.79 -14.82 -9.72
C GLY A 277 -17.67 -16.33 -9.93
N ILE A 278 -16.58 -16.82 -10.54
CA ILE A 278 -16.29 -18.25 -10.66
C ILE A 278 -15.90 -18.84 -9.30
N ALA A 279 -15.04 -18.15 -8.53
CA ALA A 279 -14.64 -18.60 -7.19
C ALA A 279 -15.83 -18.73 -6.24
N GLU A 280 -16.70 -17.72 -6.18
CA GLU A 280 -17.91 -17.73 -5.35
C GLU A 280 -18.82 -18.93 -5.68
N LYS A 281 -19.05 -19.19 -6.98
CA LYS A 281 -19.85 -20.34 -7.43
C LYS A 281 -19.24 -21.69 -7.04
N ARG A 282 -17.92 -21.76 -6.93
CA ARG A 282 -17.17 -22.98 -6.57
C ARG A 282 -16.94 -23.12 -5.06
N GLY A 283 -17.33 -22.12 -4.26
CA GLY A 283 -17.02 -22.08 -2.83
C GLY A 283 -15.51 -21.99 -2.53
N ILE A 284 -14.73 -21.43 -3.47
CA ILE A 284 -13.31 -21.15 -3.27
C ILE A 284 -13.19 -19.84 -2.49
N SER A 285 -12.29 -19.79 -1.50
CA SER A 285 -12.06 -18.57 -0.73
C SER A 285 -11.63 -17.43 -1.65
N ILE A 286 -12.24 -16.25 -1.45
CA ILE A 286 -11.89 -15.02 -2.16
C ILE A 286 -11.15 -14.03 -1.27
N GLU A 287 -11.14 -14.26 0.05
CA GLU A 287 -10.47 -13.40 1.00
C GLU A 287 -8.95 -13.52 0.82
N PRO A 288 -8.20 -12.42 0.76
CA PRO A 288 -6.75 -12.45 0.66
C PRO A 288 -6.13 -12.88 2.00
N GLU A 289 -5.14 -13.78 1.96
CA GLU A 289 -4.47 -14.31 3.15
C GLU A 289 -3.03 -13.79 3.30
N THR A 290 -2.37 -13.46 2.20
CA THR A 290 -0.98 -12.98 2.19
C THR A 290 -0.89 -11.48 1.93
N VAL A 291 0.24 -10.86 2.31
CA VAL A 291 0.50 -9.45 2.02
C VAL A 291 0.36 -9.17 0.52
N ASP A 292 0.98 -9.99 -0.33
CA ASP A 292 0.95 -9.81 -1.79
C ASP A 292 -0.48 -9.86 -2.35
N GLU A 293 -1.32 -10.75 -1.82
CA GLU A 293 -2.73 -10.82 -2.21
C GLU A 293 -3.54 -9.60 -1.74
N ILE A 294 -3.26 -9.10 -0.54
CA ILE A 294 -3.93 -7.90 -0.02
C ILE A 294 -3.53 -6.67 -0.84
N LEU A 295 -2.24 -6.52 -1.16
CA LEU A 295 -1.74 -5.42 -1.99
C LEU A 295 -2.33 -5.48 -3.40
N HIS A 296 -2.34 -6.65 -4.02
CA HIS A 296 -2.97 -6.89 -5.31
C HIS A 296 -4.45 -6.42 -5.31
N ASP A 297 -5.24 -6.90 -4.37
CA ASP A 297 -6.66 -6.55 -4.25
C ASP A 297 -6.88 -5.06 -3.95
N MET A 298 -5.92 -4.42 -3.27
CA MET A 298 -5.97 -3.01 -2.93
C MET A 298 -5.72 -2.12 -4.14
N GLU A 299 -4.74 -2.47 -4.98
CA GLU A 299 -4.50 -1.81 -6.27
C GLU A 299 -5.71 -1.95 -7.21
N ASP A 300 -6.34 -3.13 -7.22
CA ASP A 300 -7.57 -3.36 -7.98
C ASP A 300 -8.73 -2.51 -7.44
N ALA A 301 -8.93 -2.48 -6.12
CA ALA A 301 -9.99 -1.69 -5.50
C ALA A 301 -9.88 -0.20 -5.87
N VAL A 302 -8.66 0.33 -5.85
CA VAL A 302 -8.34 1.70 -6.23
C VAL A 302 -8.71 2.02 -7.68
N ARG A 303 -8.51 1.08 -8.60
CA ARG A 303 -8.80 1.26 -10.03
C ARG A 303 -10.27 1.59 -10.28
N PHE A 304 -11.19 0.91 -9.60
CA PHE A 304 -12.61 0.98 -9.94
C PHE A 304 -13.30 2.28 -9.51
N LYS A 305 -12.66 3.15 -8.70
CA LYS A 305 -13.15 4.46 -8.21
C LYS A 305 -14.50 4.46 -7.46
N VAL A 306 -15.30 3.41 -7.58
CA VAL A 306 -16.58 3.19 -6.90
C VAL A 306 -16.31 2.34 -5.66
N SER A 307 -16.80 2.79 -4.51
CA SER A 307 -16.66 2.07 -3.24
C SER A 307 -15.21 1.80 -2.80
N VAL A 308 -14.23 2.54 -3.35
CA VAL A 308 -12.79 2.42 -3.04
C VAL A 308 -12.58 2.41 -1.54
N GLN A 309 -13.12 3.42 -0.83
CA GLN A 309 -13.01 3.51 0.61
C GLN A 309 -13.46 2.23 1.32
N SER A 310 -14.67 1.73 1.03
CA SER A 310 -15.21 0.55 1.72
C SER A 310 -14.45 -0.75 1.43
N LYS A 311 -13.82 -0.86 0.25
CA LYS A 311 -13.02 -2.03 -0.14
C LYS A 311 -11.62 -1.95 0.46
N THR A 312 -10.96 -0.81 0.28
CA THR A 312 -9.61 -0.57 0.76
C THR A 312 -9.55 -0.54 2.29
N ASP A 313 -10.55 0.00 2.99
CA ASP A 313 -10.53 0.06 4.46
C ASP A 313 -10.43 -1.33 5.10
N LYS A 314 -11.08 -2.35 4.53
CA LYS A 314 -10.97 -3.74 5.00
C LYS A 314 -9.59 -4.32 4.74
N LEU A 315 -9.02 -4.05 3.57
CA LEU A 315 -7.68 -4.51 3.20
C LEU A 315 -6.62 -3.84 4.10
N LEU A 316 -6.79 -2.57 4.44
CA LEU A 316 -5.95 -1.88 5.42
C LEU A 316 -6.04 -2.52 6.81
N ASP A 317 -7.23 -2.95 7.24
CA ASP A 317 -7.38 -3.69 8.50
C ASP A 317 -6.59 -5.00 8.49
N LEU A 318 -6.66 -5.77 7.39
CA LEU A 318 -5.86 -6.99 7.23
C LEU A 318 -4.34 -6.70 7.24
N LEU A 319 -3.88 -5.63 6.58
CA LEU A 319 -2.47 -5.22 6.64
C LEU A 319 -2.03 -4.86 8.06
N VAL A 320 -2.88 -4.13 8.81
CA VAL A 320 -2.59 -3.80 10.21
C VAL A 320 -2.52 -5.08 11.03
N GLU A 321 -3.46 -6.01 10.88
CA GLU A 321 -3.49 -7.28 11.62
C GLU A 321 -2.25 -8.16 11.43
N LEU A 322 -1.62 -8.09 10.25
CA LEU A 322 -0.36 -8.79 9.95
C LEU A 322 0.85 -8.13 10.64
N GLY A 323 0.73 -6.89 11.10
CA GLY A 323 1.78 -6.14 11.78
C GLY A 323 2.87 -5.66 10.82
N GLU A 324 4.14 -5.89 11.16
CA GLU A 324 5.29 -5.41 10.39
C GLU A 324 5.26 -5.78 8.90
N PRO A 325 4.98 -7.04 8.50
CA PRO A 325 4.92 -7.41 7.09
C PRO A 325 3.83 -6.66 6.32
N GLY A 326 2.67 -6.43 6.93
CA GLY A 326 1.57 -5.72 6.30
C GLY A 326 1.84 -4.22 6.16
N ILE A 327 2.41 -3.58 7.19
CA ILE A 327 2.82 -2.17 7.13
C ILE A 327 3.92 -1.98 6.08
N ARG A 328 4.94 -2.86 6.07
CA ARG A 328 6.01 -2.82 5.06
C ARG A 328 5.45 -3.07 3.65
N GLY A 329 4.51 -4.01 3.52
CA GLY A 329 3.78 -4.25 2.28
C GLY A 329 3.12 -2.98 1.77
N PHE A 330 2.36 -2.27 2.61
CA PHE A 330 1.76 -0.99 2.24
C PHE A 330 2.81 0.02 1.74
N LEU A 331 3.92 0.17 2.46
CA LEU A 331 5.00 1.11 2.08
C LEU A 331 5.63 0.77 0.72
N SER A 332 5.63 -0.50 0.32
CA SER A 332 6.19 -0.94 -0.97
C SER A 332 5.40 -0.46 -2.18
N LEU A 333 4.12 -0.07 -2.00
CA LEU A 333 3.31 0.53 -3.06
C LEU A 333 3.79 1.93 -3.46
N GLY A 334 4.61 2.57 -2.63
CA GLY A 334 5.12 3.93 -2.86
C GLY A 334 4.05 5.02 -2.69
N TRP A 335 2.87 4.67 -2.17
CA TRP A 335 1.78 5.62 -1.95
C TRP A 335 2.16 6.65 -0.88
N ASN A 336 1.76 7.90 -1.10
CA ASN A 336 1.99 9.00 -0.16
C ASN A 336 0.68 9.68 0.25
N GLU A 337 0.74 10.59 1.23
CA GLU A 337 -0.44 11.28 1.76
C GLU A 337 -1.14 12.21 0.74
N GLY A 338 -0.46 12.56 -0.36
CA GLY A 338 -1.02 13.37 -1.45
C GLY A 338 -1.71 12.56 -2.55
N GLU A 339 -1.57 11.23 -2.56
CA GLU A 339 -2.16 10.40 -3.60
C GLU A 339 -3.68 10.26 -3.46
N TYR A 340 -4.37 10.71 -4.49
CA TYR A 340 -5.82 10.83 -4.55
C TYR A 340 -6.41 9.78 -5.47
N PHE A 341 -7.22 8.87 -4.94
CA PHE A 341 -7.82 7.77 -5.71
C PHE A 341 -9.29 7.99 -6.07
N GLY A 342 -9.71 9.25 -6.17
CA GLY A 342 -11.11 9.60 -6.42
C GLY A 342 -11.95 9.58 -5.14
N THR A 343 -13.13 10.22 -5.17
CA THR A 343 -14.11 10.25 -4.07
C THR A 343 -13.66 10.84 -2.73
N GLY A 344 -12.50 11.52 -2.67
CA GLY A 344 -11.98 12.08 -1.41
C GLY A 344 -11.14 11.11 -0.57
N TYR A 345 -10.78 9.94 -1.10
CA TYR A 345 -10.07 8.90 -0.35
C TYR A 345 -8.54 8.95 -0.54
N TYR A 346 -7.83 8.92 0.60
CA TYR A 346 -6.36 8.96 0.69
C TYR A 346 -5.89 7.77 1.54
N PRO A 347 -5.42 6.66 0.93
CA PRO A 347 -5.10 5.42 1.63
C PRO A 347 -4.04 5.59 2.73
N ALA A 348 -2.98 6.37 2.46
CA ALA A 348 -1.94 6.64 3.46
C ALA A 348 -2.49 7.41 4.68
N VAL A 349 -3.42 8.35 4.46
CA VAL A 349 -4.09 9.07 5.56
C VAL A 349 -5.03 8.13 6.33
N ALA A 350 -5.74 7.24 5.63
CA ALA A 350 -6.62 6.25 6.25
C ALA A 350 -5.84 5.25 7.11
N LEU A 351 -4.72 4.71 6.60
CA LEU A 351 -3.85 3.82 7.36
C LEU A 351 -3.24 4.53 8.58
N LYS A 352 -2.72 5.75 8.40
CA LYS A 352 -2.20 6.58 9.49
C LYS A 352 -3.22 6.76 10.62
N LYS A 353 -4.49 7.02 10.26
CA LYS A 353 -5.58 7.13 11.22
C LYS A 353 -5.83 5.82 11.96
N LYS A 354 -5.90 4.68 11.25
CA LYS A 354 -6.08 3.36 11.87
C LYS A 354 -4.95 3.02 12.85
N LEU A 355 -3.69 3.31 12.49
CA LEU A 355 -2.55 3.14 13.38
C LEU A 355 -2.67 4.02 14.64
N GLN A 356 -3.11 5.27 14.48
CA GLN A 356 -3.34 6.19 15.60
C GLN A 356 -4.46 5.70 16.55
N ASP A 357 -5.53 5.12 16.01
CA ASP A 357 -6.65 4.60 16.80
C ASP A 357 -6.18 3.44 17.72
N PHE A 358 -5.19 2.65 17.27
CA PHE A 358 -4.56 1.57 18.05
C PHE A 358 -3.40 2.01 18.95
N SER A 359 -3.22 3.31 19.19
CA SER A 359 -2.08 3.83 19.97
C SER A 359 -2.49 4.70 21.16
N THR A 360 -1.76 4.59 22.26
CA THR A 360 -1.79 5.56 23.38
C THR A 360 -0.88 6.77 23.16
N SER A 361 -0.11 6.81 22.07
CA SER A 361 0.79 7.92 21.76
C SER A 361 0.02 9.25 21.54
N PRO A 362 0.72 10.40 21.60
CA PRO A 362 0.08 11.70 21.37
C PRO A 362 -0.72 11.77 20.06
N PRO A 363 -1.70 12.68 19.94
CA PRO A 363 -2.47 12.86 18.72
C PRO A 363 -1.59 13.13 17.48
N GLY A 364 -2.11 12.79 16.30
CA GLY A 364 -1.43 13.06 15.03
C GLY A 364 -1.04 14.53 14.87
N GLY A 365 0.18 14.77 14.38
CA GLY A 365 0.76 16.12 14.27
C GLY A 365 1.48 16.61 15.53
N GLN A 366 1.60 15.77 16.56
CA GLN A 366 2.44 16.02 17.73
C GLN A 366 3.69 15.16 17.73
N THR A 367 4.77 15.68 18.32
CA THR A 367 6.02 14.95 18.54
C THR A 367 5.78 13.67 19.34
N GLY A 368 6.37 12.57 18.88
CA GLY A 368 6.29 11.26 19.52
C GLY A 368 5.02 10.46 19.18
N SER A 369 4.10 11.02 18.38
CA SER A 369 2.91 10.28 17.91
C SER A 369 3.28 9.14 16.96
N ILE A 370 2.49 8.07 16.96
CA ILE A 370 2.65 6.97 15.99
C ILE A 370 2.44 7.46 14.54
N SER A 371 1.56 8.45 14.37
CA SER A 371 1.33 9.12 13.10
C SER A 371 2.63 9.73 12.54
N GLN A 372 3.44 10.32 13.41
CA GLN A 372 4.73 10.92 13.04
C GLN A 372 5.73 9.85 12.58
N ASP A 373 5.81 8.72 13.27
CA ASP A 373 6.68 7.60 12.87
C ASP A 373 6.26 7.03 11.52
N PHE A 374 4.96 6.88 11.29
CA PHE A 374 4.43 6.40 10.01
C PHE A 374 4.74 7.36 8.86
N THR A 375 4.56 8.68 9.06
CA THR A 375 4.93 9.68 8.04
C THR A 375 6.42 9.62 7.70
N ARG A 376 7.30 9.31 8.66
CA ARG A 376 8.73 9.12 8.40
C ARG A 376 9.02 7.85 7.60
N LEU A 377 8.30 6.77 7.87
CA LEU A 377 8.41 5.53 7.09
C LEU A 377 7.94 5.73 5.64
N LEU A 378 6.89 6.53 5.41
CA LEU A 378 6.50 6.93 4.05
C LEU A 378 7.61 7.71 3.33
N ALA A 379 8.36 8.52 4.07
CA ALA A 379 9.47 9.32 3.56
C ALA A 379 10.84 8.62 3.69
N LYS A 380 10.92 7.28 3.79
CA LYS A 380 12.14 6.56 4.19
C LYS A 380 13.40 6.92 3.41
N HIS A 381 13.31 7.02 2.08
CA HIS A 381 14.49 7.35 1.25
C HIS A 381 14.98 8.77 1.49
N GLU A 382 14.05 9.71 1.72
CA GLU A 382 14.40 11.07 2.13
C GLU A 382 14.99 11.05 3.54
N GLY A 383 14.41 10.29 4.47
CA GLY A 383 14.90 10.12 5.84
C GLY A 383 16.33 9.59 5.93
N GLU A 384 16.65 8.51 5.21
CA GLU A 384 18.00 7.93 5.13
C GLU A 384 19.03 8.92 4.58
N GLN A 385 18.67 9.62 3.49
CA GLN A 385 19.53 10.64 2.89
C GLN A 385 19.80 11.80 3.87
N LEU A 386 18.74 12.32 4.51
CA LEU A 386 18.85 13.42 5.47
C LEU A 386 19.65 13.00 6.70
N HIS A 387 19.52 11.75 7.15
CA HIS A 387 20.31 11.21 8.26
C HIS A 387 21.79 11.10 7.90
N GLY A 388 22.12 10.57 6.72
CA GLY A 388 23.50 10.56 6.23
C GLY A 388 24.10 11.97 6.18
N TRP A 389 23.36 12.95 5.67
CA TRP A 389 23.79 14.35 5.66
C TRP A 389 23.93 14.95 7.06
N TYR A 390 23.11 14.53 8.03
CA TYR A 390 23.23 14.96 9.42
C TYR A 390 24.49 14.39 10.09
N LEU A 391 24.82 13.12 9.86
CA LEU A 391 26.04 12.50 10.38
C LEU A 391 27.31 13.12 9.75
N ASP A 392 27.28 13.37 8.44
CA ASP A 392 28.37 14.01 7.69
C ASP A 392 28.24 15.55 7.64
N PHE A 393 27.54 16.16 8.60
CA PHE A 393 27.19 17.59 8.54
C PHE A 393 28.38 18.49 8.25
N ALA A 394 29.54 18.24 8.84
CA ALA A 394 30.74 19.05 8.65
C ALA A 394 31.26 19.05 7.19
N ARG A 395 30.99 17.99 6.42
CA ARG A 395 31.56 17.74 5.09
C ARG A 395 30.66 18.20 3.95
N ILE A 396 29.37 18.43 4.21
CA ILE A 396 28.42 18.86 3.18
C ILE A 396 28.50 20.39 2.93
N PRO A 397 28.30 20.89 1.70
CA PRO A 397 28.27 22.32 1.40
C PRO A 397 27.20 23.09 2.18
N PHE A 398 27.45 24.38 2.47
CA PHE A 398 26.53 25.24 3.23
C PHE A 398 25.08 25.25 2.70
N ARG A 399 24.91 25.26 1.37
CA ARG A 399 23.57 25.17 0.75
C ARG A 399 22.85 23.87 1.11
N GLN A 400 23.58 22.75 1.18
CA GLN A 400 23.02 21.46 1.61
C GLN A 400 22.74 21.45 3.11
N LYS A 401 23.60 22.06 3.96
CA LYS A 401 23.33 22.24 5.40
C LYS A 401 22.01 22.98 5.63
N ARG A 402 21.78 24.08 4.91
CA ARG A 402 20.52 24.84 5.00
C ARG A 402 19.31 24.01 4.55
N PHE A 403 19.44 23.30 3.43
CA PHE A 403 18.39 22.43 2.91
C PHE A 403 18.08 21.29 3.89
N LEU A 404 19.10 20.68 4.51
CA LEU A 404 18.96 19.66 5.55
C LEU A 404 18.11 20.17 6.72
N VAL A 405 18.44 21.34 7.31
CA VAL A 405 17.67 21.87 8.46
C VAL A 405 16.19 22.08 8.10
N LEU A 406 15.90 22.64 6.91
CA LEU A 406 14.53 22.83 6.44
C LEU A 406 13.79 21.49 6.26
N LYS A 407 14.46 20.50 5.67
CA LYS A 407 13.87 19.19 5.43
C LYS A 407 13.68 18.36 6.71
N LEU A 408 14.59 18.45 7.67
CA LEU A 408 14.41 17.86 8.99
C LEU A 408 13.24 18.49 9.74
N ALA A 409 13.06 19.82 9.60
CA ALA A 409 11.90 20.50 10.16
C ALA A 409 10.59 20.02 9.51
N ASP A 410 10.56 19.86 8.18
CA ASP A 410 9.41 19.31 7.45
C ASP A 410 9.09 17.86 7.89
N LEU A 411 10.12 17.02 8.08
CA LEU A 411 9.97 15.63 8.53
C LEU A 411 9.48 15.52 9.98
N ALA A 412 9.72 16.54 10.81
CA ALA A 412 9.25 16.58 12.18
C ALA A 412 7.72 16.75 12.30
N GLY A 413 7.01 17.26 11.29
CA GLY A 413 5.55 17.14 11.22
C GLY A 413 4.74 17.74 12.38
N THR A 414 5.25 18.74 13.11
CA THR A 414 4.54 19.34 14.27
C THR A 414 3.53 20.42 13.88
N SER A 415 2.54 20.70 14.73
CA SER A 415 1.55 21.77 14.50
C SER A 415 2.17 23.16 14.25
N ASP A 416 3.38 23.39 14.73
CA ASP A 416 4.12 24.64 14.60
C ASP A 416 5.04 24.70 13.38
N ILE A 417 5.05 23.66 12.54
CA ILE A 417 6.00 23.48 11.44
C ILE A 417 6.05 24.68 10.49
N HIS A 418 4.90 25.29 10.18
CA HIS A 418 4.87 26.47 9.32
C HIS A 418 5.54 27.68 9.97
N GLN A 419 5.33 27.87 11.28
CA GLN A 419 5.98 28.93 12.03
C GLN A 419 7.47 28.66 12.20
N PHE A 420 7.84 27.41 12.52
CA PHE A 420 9.22 27.01 12.75
C PHE A 420 10.05 27.03 11.46
N SER A 421 9.54 26.48 10.35
CA SER A 421 10.16 26.60 9.02
C SER A 421 10.24 28.05 8.54
N PHE A 422 9.27 28.89 8.92
CA PHE A 422 9.34 30.34 8.66
C PHE A 422 10.44 31.03 9.49
N GLU A 423 10.61 30.70 10.77
CA GLU A 423 11.72 31.21 11.59
C GLU A 423 13.09 30.73 11.09
N ILE A 424 13.23 29.44 10.75
CA ILE A 424 14.46 28.89 10.14
C ILE A 424 14.73 29.59 8.81
N GLY A 425 13.70 29.74 7.97
CA GLY A 425 13.79 30.46 6.70
C GLY A 425 14.33 31.88 6.87
N ASN A 426 13.80 32.63 7.84
CA ASN A 426 14.26 33.98 8.15
C ASN A 426 15.67 33.99 8.78
N ALA A 427 15.94 33.17 9.79
CA ALA A 427 17.26 33.11 10.43
C ALA A 427 18.37 32.78 9.42
N THR A 428 18.09 31.89 8.46
CA THR A 428 19.04 31.50 7.40
C THR A 428 19.14 32.50 6.24
N LEU A 429 18.19 33.44 6.10
CA LEU A 429 18.28 34.54 5.13
C LEU A 429 19.17 35.69 5.60
N TYR A 430 19.36 35.85 6.92
CA TYR A 430 20.05 37.00 7.52
C TYR A 430 21.40 36.65 8.18
N THR A 431 21.81 35.38 8.17
CA THR A 431 23.12 34.94 8.66
C THR A 431 24.02 34.57 7.47
N ASN A 432 25.15 35.28 7.34
CA ASN A 432 26.17 34.92 6.35
C ASN A 432 26.96 33.72 6.89
N GLU A 433 26.75 32.53 6.34
CA GLU A 433 27.58 31.33 6.53
C GLU A 433 27.77 30.85 8.00
N ASP A 434 26.74 30.95 8.85
CA ASP A 434 26.80 30.46 10.24
C ASP A 434 26.53 28.94 10.34
N GLU A 435 27.57 28.14 10.13
CA GLU A 435 27.48 26.68 10.20
C GLU A 435 27.13 26.16 11.61
N ALA A 436 27.56 26.87 12.66
CA ALA A 436 27.31 26.49 14.04
C ALA A 436 25.82 26.63 14.39
N LEU A 437 25.18 27.70 13.91
CA LEU A 437 23.74 27.88 14.04
C LEU A 437 22.97 26.76 13.33
N LEU A 438 23.34 26.43 12.09
CA LEU A 438 22.66 25.36 11.34
C LEU A 438 22.83 23.99 12.00
N LYS A 439 24.03 23.68 12.52
CA LYS A 439 24.26 22.42 13.26
C LYS A 439 23.43 22.38 14.54
N GLY A 440 23.42 23.47 15.31
CA GLY A 440 22.63 23.58 16.53
C GLY A 440 21.13 23.41 16.27
N LEU A 441 20.59 24.01 15.21
CA LEU A 441 19.20 23.83 14.80
C LEU A 441 18.92 22.37 14.41
N ALA A 442 19.81 21.74 13.63
CA ALA A 442 19.68 20.33 13.28
C ALA A 442 19.68 19.42 14.53
N ASP A 443 20.55 19.70 15.51
CA ASP A 443 20.64 18.95 16.77
C ASP A 443 19.36 19.06 17.59
N VAL A 444 18.83 20.27 17.74
CA VAL A 444 17.54 20.49 18.42
C VAL A 444 16.43 19.73 17.71
N ILE A 445 16.38 19.76 16.38
CA ILE A 445 15.36 19.02 15.61
C ILE A 445 15.50 17.51 15.86
N TYR A 446 16.72 16.98 15.79
CA TYR A 446 16.98 15.56 16.05
C TYR A 446 16.55 15.13 17.46
N ASP A 447 16.98 15.87 18.48
CA ASP A 447 16.82 15.44 19.87
C ASP A 447 15.39 15.65 20.39
N HIS A 448 14.77 16.76 20.00
CA HIS A 448 13.53 17.19 20.62
C HIS A 448 12.30 17.02 19.75
N TYR A 449 12.45 16.93 18.43
CA TYR A 449 11.32 16.82 17.51
C TYR A 449 11.28 15.50 16.76
N LEU A 450 12.45 15.02 16.32
CA LEU A 450 12.56 13.73 15.67
C LEU A 450 12.61 12.60 16.70
N GLN A 451 13.34 12.77 17.80
CA GLN A 451 13.59 11.72 18.80
C GLN A 451 14.15 10.44 18.15
N ILE A 452 14.94 10.60 17.09
CA ILE A 452 15.65 9.49 16.42
C ILE A 452 16.97 9.32 17.13
N ASP A 453 17.26 8.08 17.54
CA ASP A 453 18.57 7.72 18.05
C ASP A 453 19.62 7.84 16.94
N ARG A 454 20.62 8.70 17.18
CA ARG A 454 21.64 9.11 16.20
C ARG A 454 22.59 7.99 15.83
N ASP A 455 22.72 6.98 16.70
CA ASP A 455 23.66 5.88 16.54
C ASP A 455 23.05 4.69 15.77
N GLN A 456 21.79 4.79 15.34
CA GLN A 456 21.09 3.74 14.63
C GLN A 456 21.46 3.72 13.14
N ALA A 457 22.17 2.67 12.73
CA ALA A 457 22.57 2.48 11.35
C ALA A 457 21.40 2.08 10.42
N ASP A 458 20.42 1.34 10.95
CA ASP A 458 19.22 0.93 10.22
C ASP A 458 18.00 1.71 10.73
N ILE A 459 17.77 2.87 10.10
CA ILE A 459 16.69 3.78 10.47
C ILE A 459 15.33 3.19 10.14
N GLU A 460 15.20 2.44 9.04
CA GLU A 460 13.92 1.85 8.63
C GLU A 460 13.45 0.85 9.70
N SER A 461 14.32 -0.07 10.11
CA SER A 461 14.02 -1.01 11.19
C SER A 461 13.80 -0.27 12.51
N TYR A 462 14.63 0.72 12.85
CA TYR A 462 14.40 1.49 14.08
C TYR A 462 13.00 2.16 14.12
N LEU A 463 12.61 2.85 13.05
CA LEU A 463 11.31 3.53 12.95
C LEU A 463 10.15 2.53 12.94
N MET A 464 10.30 1.40 12.24
CA MET A 464 9.32 0.32 12.26
C MET A 464 9.16 -0.21 13.69
N GLY A 465 10.26 -0.46 14.41
CA GLY A 465 10.22 -0.88 15.82
C GLY A 465 9.51 0.13 16.72
N GLN A 466 9.78 1.43 16.56
CA GLN A 466 9.06 2.47 17.32
C GLN A 466 7.56 2.46 17.02
N LEU A 467 7.17 2.27 15.76
CA LEU A 467 5.77 2.17 15.37
C LEU A 467 5.10 0.94 16.00
N LEU A 468 5.70 -0.25 15.90
CA LEU A 468 5.17 -1.48 16.48
C LEU A 468 4.97 -1.35 17.99
N LYS A 469 5.95 -0.76 18.70
CA LYS A 469 5.89 -0.48 20.15
C LYS A 469 4.72 0.43 20.53
N LYS A 470 4.28 1.31 19.63
CA LYS A 470 3.19 2.27 19.86
C LYS A 470 1.81 1.72 19.51
N LEU A 471 1.68 0.49 18.98
CA LEU A 471 0.39 -0.17 18.70
C LEU A 471 -0.18 -0.89 19.94
N ASP A 472 0.02 -0.30 21.11
CA ASP A 472 -0.22 -0.91 22.42
C ASP A 472 -1.71 -1.15 22.75
N ARG A 473 -2.64 -0.55 22.00
CA ARG A 473 -4.08 -0.82 22.11
C ARG A 473 -4.56 -1.94 21.20
N HIS A 474 -3.75 -2.38 20.22
CA HIS A 474 -4.18 -3.41 19.29
C HIS A 474 -4.48 -4.73 20.03
N PRO A 475 -5.61 -5.43 19.76
CA PRO A 475 -5.98 -6.66 20.46
C PRO A 475 -4.89 -7.74 20.48
N ARG A 476 -4.13 -7.82 19.38
CA ARG A 476 -3.00 -8.75 19.17
C ARG A 476 -1.63 -8.17 19.53
N TYR A 477 -1.55 -7.06 20.27
CA TYR A 477 -0.29 -6.36 20.60
C TYR A 477 0.78 -7.31 21.14
N ARG A 478 0.46 -8.07 22.19
CA ARG A 478 1.40 -9.02 22.83
C ARG A 478 1.74 -10.23 21.97
N GLU A 479 0.82 -10.66 21.11
CA GLU A 479 0.94 -11.90 20.33
C GLU A 479 1.66 -11.71 18.99
N VAL A 480 1.53 -10.52 18.39
CA VAL A 480 2.07 -10.22 17.06
C VAL A 480 3.16 -9.16 17.16
N TYR A 481 2.82 -7.97 17.68
CA TYR A 481 3.67 -6.79 17.58
C TYR A 481 4.88 -6.85 18.51
N VAL A 482 4.72 -7.37 19.73
CA VAL A 482 5.86 -7.55 20.65
C VAL A 482 6.87 -8.55 20.08
N LEU A 483 6.40 -9.68 19.54
CA LEU A 483 7.29 -10.68 18.94
C LEU A 483 8.00 -10.12 17.70
N GLN A 484 7.28 -9.39 16.85
CA GLN A 484 7.86 -8.73 15.67
C GLN A 484 8.87 -7.65 16.08
N TYR A 485 8.57 -6.85 17.11
CA TYR A 485 9.49 -5.87 17.68
C TYR A 485 10.79 -6.54 18.17
N GLU A 486 10.66 -7.60 18.95
CA GLU A 486 11.81 -8.35 19.48
C GLU A 486 12.66 -8.93 18.34
N GLN A 487 12.02 -9.48 17.30
CA GLN A 487 12.73 -9.99 16.12
C GLN A 487 13.48 -8.88 15.38
N LEU A 488 12.83 -7.73 15.19
CA LEU A 488 13.37 -6.60 14.44
C LEU A 488 14.52 -5.88 15.16
N THR A 489 14.47 -5.84 16.50
CA THR A 489 15.47 -5.18 17.35
C THR A 489 16.59 -6.11 17.82
N GLY A 490 16.64 -7.36 17.34
CA GLY A 490 17.68 -8.32 17.72
C GLY A 490 17.53 -8.88 19.15
N GLY A 491 16.30 -8.94 19.66
CA GLY A 491 15.93 -9.56 20.94
C GLY A 491 15.75 -8.59 22.09
N GLU A 492 15.58 -7.29 21.83
CA GLU A 492 15.28 -6.31 22.88
C GLU A 492 13.87 -6.57 23.45
N GLN A 493 13.79 -6.92 24.73
CA GLN A 493 12.51 -7.19 25.39
C GLN A 493 11.81 -5.90 25.80
N LEU A 494 10.54 -5.76 25.41
CA LEU A 494 9.69 -4.69 25.88
C LEU A 494 9.28 -4.91 27.34
N VAL A 495 9.39 -3.87 28.16
CA VAL A 495 8.82 -3.88 29.52
C VAL A 495 7.31 -3.73 29.41
N LEU A 496 6.60 -4.85 29.43
CA LEU A 496 5.14 -4.89 29.39
C LEU A 496 4.54 -4.77 30.79
N GLY A 497 3.42 -4.06 30.91
CA GLY A 497 2.59 -4.10 32.12
C GLY A 497 1.98 -5.50 32.36
N GLU A 498 1.27 -5.67 33.48
CA GLU A 498 0.55 -6.92 33.76
C GLU A 498 -0.51 -7.20 32.67
N ASP A 499 -0.64 -8.46 32.25
CA ASP A 499 -1.70 -8.88 31.32
C ASP A 499 -2.98 -9.15 32.10
N ILE A 500 -3.90 -8.19 32.07
CA ILE A 500 -5.15 -8.25 32.80
C ILE A 500 -6.29 -8.87 31.96
N ARG A 501 -6.05 -9.25 30.69
CA ARG A 501 -7.05 -9.90 29.84
C ARG A 501 -7.65 -11.16 30.48
N PRO A 502 -6.86 -12.08 31.09
CA PRO A 502 -7.42 -13.27 31.75
C PRO A 502 -8.32 -12.91 32.94
N GLN A 503 -7.99 -11.82 33.66
CA GLN A 503 -8.80 -11.33 34.76
C GLN A 503 -10.11 -10.72 34.26
N ILE A 504 -10.06 -9.91 33.20
CA ILE A 504 -11.24 -9.32 32.56
C ILE A 504 -12.17 -10.43 32.04
N GLU A 505 -11.65 -11.43 31.33
CA GLU A 505 -12.43 -12.57 30.84
C GLU A 505 -13.08 -13.37 31.97
N ALA A 506 -12.34 -13.63 33.05
CA ALA A 506 -12.85 -14.35 34.21
C ALA A 506 -13.99 -13.58 34.91
N LEU A 507 -13.88 -12.25 34.99
CA LEU A 507 -14.92 -11.39 35.57
C LEU A 507 -16.11 -11.23 34.63
N ALA A 508 -15.89 -11.07 33.32
CA ALA A 508 -16.95 -10.93 32.32
C ALA A 508 -17.90 -12.14 32.31
N LYS A 509 -17.38 -13.35 32.54
CA LYS A 509 -18.18 -14.59 32.70
C LYS A 509 -19.17 -14.56 33.88
N LEU A 510 -19.03 -13.63 34.81
CA LEU A 510 -19.96 -13.45 35.94
C LEU A 510 -21.18 -12.58 35.57
N ILE A 511 -21.19 -11.96 34.38
CA ILE A 511 -22.34 -11.20 33.90
C ILE A 511 -23.44 -12.19 33.45
N PRO A 512 -24.64 -12.14 34.03
CA PRO A 512 -25.73 -13.05 33.66
C PRO A 512 -26.35 -12.70 32.31
N ASP A 513 -26.89 -13.68 31.58
CA ASP A 513 -27.45 -13.54 30.21
C ASP A 513 -28.51 -12.43 30.04
N LYS A 514 -29.26 -12.11 31.10
CA LYS A 514 -30.32 -11.08 31.09
C LYS A 514 -30.09 -10.04 32.18
N PRO A 515 -28.97 -9.28 32.11
CA PRO A 515 -28.50 -8.48 33.23
C PRO A 515 -29.45 -7.31 33.53
N LEU A 516 -30.12 -6.77 32.50
CA LEU A 516 -31.07 -5.66 32.64
C LEU A 516 -32.30 -5.99 33.50
N ARG A 517 -32.68 -7.27 33.63
CA ARG A 517 -33.81 -7.68 34.48
C ARG A 517 -33.45 -7.73 35.97
N LEU A 518 -32.16 -7.76 36.27
CA LEU A 518 -31.60 -7.93 37.60
C LEU A 518 -31.11 -6.61 38.20
N SER A 519 -31.58 -5.48 37.68
CA SER A 519 -31.16 -4.15 38.08
C SER A 519 -32.34 -3.22 38.35
N PHE A 520 -32.27 -2.42 39.42
CA PHE A 520 -33.12 -1.24 39.60
C PHE A 520 -32.62 0.01 38.84
N ASP A 521 -31.53 -0.09 38.06
CA ASP A 521 -30.97 0.96 37.20
C ASP A 521 -30.63 0.45 35.77
N PRO A 522 -31.62 -0.08 35.01
CA PRO A 522 -31.37 -0.79 33.76
C PRO A 522 -30.83 0.10 32.63
N GLN A 523 -31.14 1.40 32.61
CA GLN A 523 -30.66 2.32 31.57
C GLN A 523 -29.14 2.51 31.65
N ARG A 524 -28.61 2.77 32.85
CA ARG A 524 -27.17 2.99 33.06
C ARG A 524 -26.38 1.69 33.02
N LEU A 525 -27.00 0.57 33.37
CA LEU A 525 -26.43 -0.75 33.16
C LEU A 525 -26.27 -1.04 31.66
N ARG A 526 -27.28 -0.76 30.83
CA ARG A 526 -27.20 -0.92 29.37
C ARG A 526 -26.07 -0.08 28.76
N ALA A 527 -25.95 1.19 29.14
CA ALA A 527 -24.90 2.06 28.63
C ALA A 527 -23.49 1.53 28.96
N ARG A 528 -23.29 0.98 30.16
CA ARG A 528 -22.01 0.38 30.57
C ARG A 528 -21.71 -0.93 29.87
N LEU A 529 -22.71 -1.80 29.69
CA LEU A 529 -22.54 -3.05 28.93
C LEU A 529 -22.11 -2.74 27.49
N HIS A 530 -22.78 -1.79 26.85
CA HIS A 530 -22.42 -1.38 25.49
C HIS A 530 -20.99 -0.81 25.43
N ARG A 531 -20.62 0.08 26.36
CA ARG A 531 -19.25 0.62 26.42
C ARG A 531 -18.22 -0.46 26.75
N PHE A 532 -18.57 -1.45 27.57
CA PHE A 532 -17.72 -2.59 27.90
C PHE A 532 -17.47 -3.49 26.68
N GLU A 533 -18.53 -3.86 25.95
CA GLU A 533 -18.43 -4.63 24.71
C GLU A 533 -17.57 -3.91 23.67
N GLN A 534 -17.84 -2.62 23.44
CA GLN A 534 -17.07 -1.78 22.54
C GLN A 534 -15.59 -1.71 22.95
N LEU A 535 -15.30 -1.47 24.23
CA LEU A 535 -13.93 -1.34 24.71
C LEU A 535 -13.18 -2.69 24.76
N CYS A 536 -13.89 -3.82 24.92
CA CYS A 536 -13.31 -5.14 24.78
C CYS A 536 -12.84 -5.41 23.34
N GLU A 537 -13.54 -4.88 22.34
CA GLU A 537 -13.13 -4.94 20.94
C GLU A 537 -11.98 -3.96 20.64
N GLU A 538 -12.05 -2.73 21.17
CA GLU A 538 -11.07 -1.67 20.90
C GLU A 538 -9.73 -1.85 21.65
N ASN A 539 -9.77 -2.23 22.93
CA ASN A 539 -8.59 -2.37 23.79
C ASN A 539 -8.85 -3.38 24.93
N PRO A 540 -8.69 -4.70 24.68
CA PRO A 540 -9.03 -5.75 25.64
C PRO A 540 -8.16 -5.77 26.90
N ASN A 541 -7.03 -5.06 26.92
CA ASN A 541 -6.13 -4.97 28.08
C ASN A 541 -6.25 -3.62 28.83
N SER A 542 -7.32 -2.85 28.58
CA SER A 542 -7.56 -1.56 29.25
C SER A 542 -7.99 -1.72 30.72
N THR A 543 -7.37 -0.95 31.62
CA THR A 543 -7.79 -0.89 33.04
C THR A 543 -9.18 -0.27 33.21
N GLU A 544 -9.67 0.53 32.25
CA GLU A 544 -11.03 1.07 32.23
C GLU A 544 -12.08 -0.06 32.20
N LEU A 545 -11.77 -1.22 31.59
CA LEU A 545 -12.64 -2.40 31.59
C LEU A 545 -12.92 -2.91 33.00
N LEU A 546 -11.95 -2.84 33.91
CA LEU A 546 -12.14 -3.20 35.33
C LEU A 546 -13.10 -2.23 36.02
N GLY A 547 -13.02 -0.93 35.72
CA GLY A 547 -13.98 0.07 36.20
C GLY A 547 -15.39 -0.16 35.64
N LEU A 548 -15.52 -0.46 34.35
CA LEU A 548 -16.80 -0.79 33.72
C LEU A 548 -17.44 -2.04 34.36
N LEU A 549 -16.66 -3.10 34.59
CA LEU A 549 -17.09 -4.30 35.30
C LEU A 549 -17.54 -3.99 36.73
N ALA A 550 -16.81 -3.15 37.46
CA ALA A 550 -17.23 -2.68 38.79
C ALA A 550 -18.62 -2.00 38.73
N GLY A 551 -18.83 -1.14 37.74
CA GLY A 551 -20.09 -0.43 37.54
C GLY A 551 -21.25 -1.31 37.11
N ILE A 552 -20.98 -2.38 36.36
CA ILE A 552 -21.94 -3.43 35.99
C ILE A 552 -22.34 -4.23 37.23
N PHE A 553 -21.37 -4.77 37.97
CA PHE A 553 -21.62 -5.60 39.14
C PHE A 553 -22.37 -4.88 40.25
N LEU A 554 -22.02 -3.62 40.56
CA LEU A 554 -22.72 -2.83 41.57
C LEU A 554 -24.20 -2.61 41.21
N ARG A 555 -24.57 -2.65 39.93
CA ARG A 555 -25.93 -2.45 39.43
C ARG A 555 -26.72 -3.74 39.24
N LEU A 556 -26.13 -4.91 39.46
CA LEU A 556 -26.83 -6.20 39.45
C LEU A 556 -27.47 -6.50 40.82
N ASP A 557 -28.11 -5.49 41.42
CA ASP A 557 -28.61 -5.50 42.80
C ASP A 557 -29.76 -6.48 43.08
N ARG A 558 -30.37 -7.02 42.03
CA ARG A 558 -31.40 -8.07 42.13
C ARG A 558 -30.89 -9.46 41.76
N SER A 559 -29.57 -9.63 41.63
CA SER A 559 -28.94 -10.93 41.41
C SER A 559 -28.88 -11.73 42.72
N ASP A 560 -29.16 -13.03 42.66
CA ASP A 560 -29.07 -13.92 43.83
C ASP A 560 -27.63 -13.99 44.40
N ASN A 561 -26.63 -13.68 43.58
CA ASN A 561 -25.21 -13.66 43.95
C ASN A 561 -24.68 -12.22 44.18
N TYR A 562 -25.53 -11.23 44.45
CA TYR A 562 -25.12 -9.83 44.53
C TYR A 562 -23.97 -9.57 45.52
N ASP A 563 -24.02 -10.17 46.71
CA ASP A 563 -22.95 -10.02 47.70
C ASP A 563 -21.59 -10.54 47.20
N GLN A 564 -21.60 -11.61 46.40
CA GLN A 564 -20.38 -12.14 45.78
C GLN A 564 -19.84 -11.18 44.71
N LEU A 565 -20.73 -10.59 43.90
CA LEU A 565 -20.38 -9.59 42.89
C LEU A 565 -19.77 -8.34 43.55
N VAL A 566 -20.38 -7.82 44.61
CA VAL A 566 -19.83 -6.70 45.40
C VAL A 566 -18.47 -7.09 46.01
N GLY A 567 -18.30 -8.33 46.45
CA GLY A 567 -17.02 -8.87 46.90
C GLY A 567 -15.93 -8.86 45.82
N LYS A 568 -16.28 -9.16 44.56
CA LYS A 568 -15.36 -9.03 43.42
C LYS A 568 -15.00 -7.57 43.15
N VAL A 569 -15.96 -6.65 43.24
CA VAL A 569 -15.71 -5.21 43.11
C VAL A 569 -14.74 -4.71 44.18
N LYS A 570 -14.85 -5.21 45.41
CA LYS A 570 -13.89 -4.89 46.47
C LYS A 570 -12.45 -5.29 46.12
N GLY A 571 -12.28 -6.43 45.45
CA GLY A 571 -10.99 -6.91 44.97
C GLY A 571 -10.38 -6.08 43.82
N LEU A 572 -11.17 -5.23 43.16
CA LEU A 572 -10.69 -4.33 42.10
C LEU A 572 -10.07 -3.04 42.63
N ALA A 573 -10.19 -2.77 43.94
CA ALA A 573 -9.57 -1.63 44.62
C ALA A 573 -9.69 -0.30 43.85
N GLU A 574 -8.57 0.23 43.36
CA GLU A 574 -8.48 1.57 42.76
C GLU A 574 -9.35 1.76 41.51
N TYR A 575 -9.54 0.70 40.72
CA TYR A 575 -10.37 0.74 39.52
C TYR A 575 -11.87 0.91 39.83
N ALA A 576 -12.31 0.50 41.03
CA ALA A 576 -13.72 0.60 41.42
C ALA A 576 -14.09 1.95 42.03
N TRP A 577 -13.12 2.71 42.57
CA TRP A 577 -13.41 3.92 43.35
C TRP A 577 -14.06 5.07 42.54
N PRO A 578 -13.61 5.42 41.32
CA PRO A 578 -14.25 6.46 40.53
C PRO A 578 -15.73 6.17 40.28
N VAL A 579 -16.03 4.90 40.01
CA VAL A 579 -17.40 4.41 39.75
C VAL A 579 -18.27 4.44 41.00
N CYS A 580 -17.70 4.10 42.17
CA CYS A 580 -18.42 4.23 43.44
C CYS A 580 -18.75 5.70 43.74
N ALA A 581 -17.79 6.62 43.52
CA ALA A 581 -18.01 8.06 43.72
C ALA A 581 -19.09 8.60 42.78
N GLU A 582 -19.08 8.16 41.52
CA GLU A 582 -20.10 8.48 40.52
C GLU A 582 -21.51 8.03 41.00
N ILE A 583 -21.64 6.78 41.48
CA ILE A 583 -22.90 6.24 42.01
C ILE A 583 -23.41 7.07 43.18
N VAL A 584 -22.54 7.40 44.16
CA VAL A 584 -22.93 8.19 45.34
C VAL A 584 -23.41 9.59 44.96
N LYS A 585 -22.81 10.20 43.93
CA LYS A 585 -23.23 11.52 43.42
C LYS A 585 -24.58 11.46 42.68
N GLN A 586 -24.89 10.32 42.04
CA GLN A 586 -26.04 10.16 41.15
C GLN A 586 -27.29 9.61 41.84
N VAL A 587 -27.12 8.71 42.82
CA VAL A 587 -28.24 8.07 43.53
C VAL A 587 -28.50 8.85 44.81
N GLY A 588 -29.63 9.57 44.83
CA GLY A 588 -30.04 10.37 45.99
C GLY A 588 -30.42 9.49 47.19
N GLU A 589 -30.18 9.97 48.41
CA GLU A 589 -30.40 9.21 49.65
C GLU A 589 -31.84 8.75 49.88
N LYS A 590 -32.80 9.42 49.23
CA LYS A 590 -34.23 9.10 49.33
C LYS A 590 -34.69 8.06 48.30
N ASP A 591 -33.83 7.64 47.38
CA ASP A 591 -34.15 6.64 46.36
C ASP A 591 -34.07 5.22 46.95
N ARG A 592 -35.23 4.75 47.45
CA ARG A 592 -35.34 3.41 48.05
C ARG A 592 -35.13 2.27 47.04
N ALA A 593 -35.38 2.49 45.76
CA ALA A 593 -35.27 1.44 44.75
C ALA A 593 -33.81 1.09 44.45
N ARG A 594 -32.91 2.08 44.50
CA ARG A 594 -31.46 1.91 44.27
C ARG A 594 -30.64 1.90 45.57
N GLY A 595 -31.30 1.59 46.69
CA GLY A 595 -30.72 1.69 48.03
C GLY A 595 -29.55 0.73 48.25
N ASP A 596 -29.61 -0.48 47.68
CA ASP A 596 -28.55 -1.48 47.83
C ASP A 596 -27.30 -1.13 46.99
N ILE A 597 -27.51 -0.60 45.78
CA ILE A 597 -26.45 -0.03 44.92
C ILE A 597 -25.70 1.09 45.66
N LEU A 598 -26.45 2.04 46.26
CA LEU A 598 -25.87 3.15 47.00
C LEU A 598 -25.13 2.68 48.26
N ARG A 599 -25.66 1.67 48.97
CA ARG A 599 -25.03 1.12 50.19
C ARG A 599 -23.70 0.44 49.86
N ALA A 600 -23.66 -0.37 48.80
CA ALA A 600 -22.44 -1.04 48.35
C ALA A 600 -21.36 -0.02 47.94
N ALA A 601 -21.71 0.99 47.14
CA ALA A 601 -20.77 2.02 46.71
C ALA A 601 -20.21 2.86 47.89
N ARG A 602 -21.05 3.21 48.88
CA ARG A 602 -20.62 3.91 50.10
C ARG A 602 -19.66 3.07 50.94
N GLY A 603 -19.97 1.78 51.12
CA GLY A 603 -19.10 0.87 51.88
C GLY A 603 -17.70 0.77 51.27
N LEU A 604 -17.62 0.69 49.94
CA LEU A 604 -16.35 0.61 49.21
C LEU A 604 -15.54 1.92 49.27
N LEU A 605 -16.19 3.09 49.27
CA LEU A 605 -15.51 4.38 49.44
C LEU A 605 -15.01 4.62 50.87
N GLN A 606 -15.74 4.17 51.89
CA GLN A 606 -15.27 4.23 53.28
C GLN A 606 -14.04 3.33 53.49
N ASP A 607 -13.95 2.21 52.77
CA ASP A 607 -12.75 1.37 52.75
C ASP A 607 -11.55 2.08 52.06
N ARG A 608 -11.79 2.94 51.05
CA ARG A 608 -10.76 3.80 50.43
C ARG A 608 -10.20 4.86 51.38
N GLU A 609 -11.06 5.52 52.15
CA GLU A 609 -10.64 6.55 53.12
C GLU A 609 -9.71 5.97 54.21
N ARG A 610 -9.84 4.66 54.48
CA ARG A 610 -8.94 3.92 55.37
C ARG A 610 -7.61 3.53 54.70
N SER A 611 -7.53 3.51 53.37
CA SER A 611 -6.35 3.06 52.60
C SER A 611 -5.52 4.18 51.96
N GLY A 612 -5.91 5.45 52.08
CA GLY A 612 -5.00 6.60 51.90
C GLY A 612 -4.50 6.91 50.47
N ALA A 613 -5.22 6.55 49.41
CA ALA A 613 -4.80 6.81 48.01
C ALA A 613 -5.40 8.11 47.41
N ARG A 614 -4.52 9.04 47.01
CA ARG A 614 -4.86 10.30 46.29
C ARG A 614 -4.87 10.09 44.77
N ASP A 615 -5.84 10.70 44.10
CA ASP A 615 -6.03 10.67 42.63
C ASP A 615 -4.96 11.48 41.89
N ALA A 616 -4.39 10.91 40.83
CA ALA A 616 -3.65 11.62 39.79
C ALA A 616 -4.61 11.83 38.60
N SER A 617 -5.04 13.08 38.40
CA SER A 617 -5.84 13.45 37.24
C SER A 617 -4.99 13.41 35.96
N GLU A 618 -5.53 12.79 34.91
CA GLU A 618 -5.03 12.82 33.54
C GLU A 618 -4.72 14.28 33.12
N LYS A 619 -3.45 14.57 32.88
CA LYS A 619 -3.02 15.82 32.24
C LYS A 619 -3.21 15.65 30.74
N GLU A 620 -4.13 16.42 30.18
CA GLU A 620 -4.23 16.68 28.75
C GLU A 620 -2.90 17.27 28.26
N TRP A 621 -2.18 16.53 27.41
CA TRP A 621 -0.93 16.99 26.80
C TRP A 621 -1.25 18.00 25.70
N GLN A 622 -1.11 19.29 25.99
CA GLN A 622 -0.98 20.34 24.97
C GLN A 622 0.34 21.08 25.21
N TRP A 623 1.33 20.81 24.36
CA TRP A 623 2.50 21.66 24.28
C TRP A 623 2.09 23.04 23.72
N PRO A 624 2.41 24.16 24.39
CA PRO A 624 2.14 25.49 23.84
C PRO A 624 3.05 25.75 22.63
N SER A 625 2.56 26.47 21.62
CA SER A 625 3.34 26.75 20.41
C SER A 625 4.66 27.49 20.70
N LEU A 626 5.64 27.44 19.79
CA LEU A 626 6.91 28.14 19.91
C LEU A 626 6.71 29.65 20.14
N VAL A 627 5.78 30.28 19.40
CA VAL A 627 5.44 31.70 19.58
C VAL A 627 4.80 31.93 20.93
N GLN A 628 3.84 31.08 21.33
CA GLN A 628 3.21 31.21 22.65
C GLN A 628 4.21 31.04 23.80
N SER A 629 5.21 30.18 23.63
CA SER A 629 6.32 30.00 24.57
C SER A 629 7.16 31.26 24.70
N LEU A 630 7.45 31.98 23.61
CA LEU A 630 8.14 33.27 23.65
C LEU A 630 7.31 34.34 24.36
N TYR A 631 6.03 34.46 24.02
CA TYR A 631 5.12 35.44 24.62
C TYR A 631 5.01 35.20 26.13
N THR A 632 4.96 33.94 26.53
CA THR A 632 4.99 33.52 27.93
C THR A 632 6.28 33.97 28.62
N VAL A 633 7.44 33.80 27.98
CA VAL A 633 8.75 34.25 28.50
C VAL A 633 8.82 35.78 28.62
N LEU A 634 8.30 36.50 27.62
CA LEU A 634 8.35 37.97 27.55
C LEU A 634 7.25 38.67 28.38
N GLY A 635 6.28 37.91 28.87
CA GLY A 635 5.17 38.44 29.67
C GLY A 635 4.12 39.22 28.90
N VAL A 636 3.94 38.88 27.63
CA VAL A 636 2.94 39.48 26.75
C VAL A 636 1.66 38.65 26.83
N GLU A 637 0.55 39.25 27.27
CA GLU A 637 -0.72 38.55 27.54
C GLU A 637 -1.56 38.26 26.29
N PHE A 638 -1.38 38.99 25.19
CA PHE A 638 -2.17 38.83 23.97
C PHE A 638 -1.30 38.92 22.71
N MET A 639 -1.54 38.02 21.75
CA MET A 639 -0.89 37.98 20.44
C MET A 639 -1.53 39.06 19.53
N GLY A 640 -0.74 40.01 19.02
CA GLY A 640 -1.21 41.00 18.07
C GLY A 640 -1.25 40.47 16.64
N HIS A 641 -2.07 41.05 15.77
CA HIS A 641 -2.21 40.63 14.36
C HIS A 641 -0.92 40.76 13.52
N ARG A 642 0.12 41.44 14.02
CA ARG A 642 1.41 41.65 13.33
C ARG A 642 2.53 40.71 13.82
N ASP A 643 2.26 39.89 14.83
CA ASP A 643 3.26 39.11 15.56
C ASP A 643 3.51 37.72 14.97
N GLN A 644 3.75 37.68 13.66
CA GLN A 644 3.89 36.41 12.92
C GLN A 644 5.34 35.92 12.83
N ALA A 645 6.33 36.66 13.35
CA ALA A 645 7.72 36.20 13.37
C ALA A 645 8.46 36.62 14.65
N LEU A 646 9.05 35.64 15.35
CA LEU A 646 10.03 35.85 16.42
C LEU A 646 11.17 36.77 15.94
N TYR A 647 11.67 36.55 14.73
CA TYR A 647 12.73 37.37 14.14
C TYR A 647 12.36 38.87 14.04
N TRP A 648 11.13 39.20 13.64
CA TRP A 648 10.67 40.58 13.50
C TRP A 648 10.47 41.27 14.85
N TYR A 649 9.93 40.54 15.83
CA TYR A 649 9.68 41.04 17.18
C TYR A 649 10.99 41.48 17.87
N VAL A 650 12.08 40.74 17.64
CA VAL A 650 13.42 41.04 18.18
C VAL A 650 14.06 42.26 17.51
N ARG A 651 13.88 42.41 16.20
CA ARG A 651 14.52 43.48 15.41
C ARG A 651 13.79 44.82 15.45
N GLN A 652 12.46 44.86 15.62
CA GLN A 652 11.69 46.11 15.62
C GLN A 652 11.30 46.62 17.02
N GLU A 653 11.09 45.75 18.02
CA GLU A 653 10.71 46.19 19.38
C GLU A 653 11.91 46.43 20.32
N GLY A 654 13.15 46.24 19.84
CA GLY A 654 14.37 46.60 20.58
C GLY A 654 14.68 45.70 21.80
N LYS A 655 14.07 44.53 21.91
CA LYS A 655 14.33 43.55 22.98
C LYS A 655 15.63 42.79 22.71
N ASN A 656 16.52 42.72 23.71
CA ASN A 656 17.82 42.09 23.58
C ASN A 656 17.89 40.72 24.30
N LYS A 657 18.99 39.98 24.07
CA LYS A 657 19.32 38.70 24.71
C LYS A 657 19.09 38.71 26.23
N GLY A 658 19.39 39.83 26.89
CA GLY A 658 19.20 40.01 28.32
C GLY A 658 17.73 39.96 28.74
N ASP A 659 16.80 40.47 27.93
CA ASP A 659 15.37 40.47 28.23
C ASP A 659 14.78 39.06 28.20
N VAL A 660 15.15 38.25 27.21
CA VAL A 660 14.69 36.87 27.06
C VAL A 660 15.26 35.99 28.18
N LEU A 661 16.57 36.10 28.45
CA LEU A 661 17.21 35.35 29.55
C LEU A 661 16.65 35.75 30.92
N ARG A 662 16.35 37.05 31.12
CA ARG A 662 15.66 37.52 32.33
C ARG A 662 14.23 36.98 32.41
N GLY A 663 13.49 36.93 31.31
CA GLY A 663 12.14 36.36 31.24
C GLY A 663 12.10 34.88 31.59
N ILE A 664 13.01 34.07 31.01
CA ILE A 664 13.16 32.64 31.30
C ILE A 664 13.47 32.45 32.80
N LYS A 665 14.43 33.21 33.32
CA LYS A 665 14.85 33.14 34.73
C LYS A 665 13.78 33.65 35.71
N ALA A 666 13.00 34.67 35.33
CA ALA A 666 12.00 35.30 36.18
C ALA A 666 10.70 34.51 36.27
N ARG A 667 10.33 33.76 35.22
CA ARG A 667 9.02 33.09 35.18
C ARG A 667 9.03 31.62 35.59
N GLY A 668 10.15 30.91 35.55
CA GLY A 668 10.30 29.57 36.14
C GLY A 668 9.24 28.51 35.78
N GLY A 669 8.41 28.76 34.77
CA GLY A 669 7.28 27.92 34.37
C GLY A 669 7.68 26.86 33.34
N GLU A 670 6.76 25.93 33.06
CA GLU A 670 6.90 24.78 32.15
C GLU A 670 7.02 25.20 30.67
N VAL A 671 8.05 25.98 30.30
CA VAL A 671 8.42 26.18 28.89
C VAL A 671 9.08 24.89 28.39
N PRO A 672 8.80 24.42 27.17
CA PRO A 672 9.44 23.20 26.64
C PRO A 672 10.95 23.40 26.49
N GLU A 673 11.73 22.35 26.76
CA GLU A 673 13.20 22.41 26.64
C GLU A 673 13.66 22.73 25.22
N ALA A 674 13.00 22.12 24.23
CA ALA A 674 13.20 22.39 22.82
C ALA A 674 13.10 23.90 22.49
N HIS A 675 12.05 24.55 23.00
CA HIS A 675 11.80 25.98 22.75
C HIS A 675 12.86 26.85 23.41
N ARG A 676 13.32 26.49 24.61
CA ARG A 676 14.44 27.18 25.27
C ARG A 676 15.74 27.07 24.47
N ALA A 677 16.05 25.90 23.92
CA ALA A 677 17.24 25.67 23.12
C ALA A 677 17.19 26.47 21.80
N ILE A 678 16.04 26.50 21.13
CA ILE A 678 15.80 27.31 19.92
C ILE A 678 16.01 28.79 20.23
N PHE A 679 15.41 29.30 21.32
CA PHE A 679 15.62 30.69 21.72
C PHE A 679 17.10 30.95 21.97
N ALA A 680 17.79 30.12 22.76
CA ALA A 680 19.22 30.29 23.00
C ALA A 680 19.99 30.41 21.69
N LEU A 681 19.81 29.50 20.73
CA LEU A 681 20.50 29.53 19.45
C LEU A 681 20.19 30.76 18.60
N LEU A 682 18.92 31.13 18.45
CA LEU A 682 18.48 32.31 17.68
C LEU A 682 19.02 33.63 18.28
N PHE A 683 19.25 33.67 19.60
CA PHE A 683 19.75 34.86 20.32
C PHE A 683 21.27 34.83 20.62
N LEU A 684 21.97 33.72 20.34
CA LEU A 684 23.42 33.57 20.55
C LEU A 684 24.25 33.96 19.31
N GLY A 685 23.65 34.00 18.11
CA GLY A 685 24.33 34.27 16.83
C GLY A 685 24.83 35.70 16.59
N GLN A 686 24.84 36.60 17.58
CA GLN A 686 25.54 37.88 17.48
C GLN A 686 26.59 37.99 18.57
N ALA A 687 27.86 38.03 18.15
CA ALA A 687 28.93 38.55 18.97
C ALA A 687 28.47 39.89 19.56
N GLU A 688 28.54 40.01 20.89
CA GLU A 688 28.35 41.27 21.58
C GLU A 688 29.37 42.25 21.01
N THR A 689 28.96 43.15 20.10
CA THR A 689 29.76 44.33 19.81
C THR A 689 29.81 45.12 21.10
N PRO A 690 30.99 45.28 21.73
CA PRO A 690 31.10 46.04 22.96
C PRO A 690 30.80 47.51 22.62
N SER A 691 29.86 48.08 23.38
CA SER A 691 29.52 49.51 23.36
C SER A 691 30.68 50.36 23.83
#